data_AF-A0A8D3DL69-F1
#
_entry.id   AF-A0A8D3DL69-F1
#
_cell.length_a   1.000
_cell.length_b   1.000
_cell.length_c   1.000
_cell.angle_alpha   90.00
_cell.angle_beta   90.00
_cell.angle_gamma   90.00
#
_symmetry.space_group_name_H-M   'P 1'
#
loop_
_entity.id
_entity.type
_entity.pdbx_description
1 polymer ?
#
loop_
_entity_poly.entity_id
_entity_poly.type
_entity_poly.pdbx_seq_one_letter_code
_entity_poly.pdbx_strand_id
1 'polypeptide(L)'
;MLGHLFRLHGLLVASHPWEVIVGTLALTVCLVSMNSLAASSQMCSWNECPKVEEVSSDIIILTVTRCMAIVYVYFQFKNLRQLGSKYILGIAGLFTVFSSFVFSTVVIHFFGKELTGLNEALPFFLLLIDLSKACALAKFALSSNSQEEVRENISQGMAILGPTFTLDALVECLVIGIGTMSGVPQLEIMCCFGCMSVLANYFVFMTFFPACVSLVLELSRESREGRPIWQLSHFARVLAEEEDNKPNPVTQRVKIIMSLGLALVHAHTRLAAENQSQNRTAEGPMAKRLESVKPLTHCCLSSSMDMEQVITLSLALLLAVKYVFFEQTETESSLSLKSPIISSPPAQKPWPAGDCCRRDLPAQKLQKLVNGIPATKPTSPAVSETKLSPRDPRSLEECVAILSDPQRGARFLSDAEVMNLVTSRNILNYKLEAVLETPERGVAVRREMLSPKLPVPSALAHLPYKDYDYAKLSGGCHSSILADGMTRGPVVRLPSACRAAEVKVWLETSDSFSLIKEVFDQTSRFARLEKLLVSLAGRSLYIRFQSQTGDAMGMNMLSKTWRCFQSAGNYCTDKKSAAINWILGRGKSAVCEATVPAKVVREVLKSSTAALVDLNINKNLVGSAMAGSIGGFNAHAANIVAAIYIACGQDPAQTVGSSNCITQMEPAGPDGEDLYISCTMPSIELGTVGGGTNLPPQQACLQMLGVQGTSPNQPGENARQLARVVCASVLAGELSLMAALAAGHLVKSHMTHNRSGISAPLSVLSLNNPPST
;
A
#
# COMPACT_ATOMS: atom_id res chain seq x y z
N MET A 1 -22.33 0.88 23.12
CA MET A 1 -22.09 0.13 24.38
C MET A 1 -20.60 0.01 24.68
N LEU A 2 -19.80 -0.73 23.90
CA LEU A 2 -18.38 -1.00 24.26
C LEU A 2 -17.55 0.25 24.59
N GLY A 3 -17.54 1.28 23.73
CA GLY A 3 -16.78 2.52 23.99
C GLY A 3 -17.20 3.29 25.26
N HIS A 4 -18.45 3.12 25.73
CA HIS A 4 -18.89 3.71 27.01
C HIS A 4 -18.25 3.01 28.22
N LEU A 5 -18.02 1.70 28.15
CA LEU A 5 -17.31 0.96 29.19
C LEU A 5 -15.85 1.38 29.25
N PHE A 6 -15.19 1.53 28.08
CA PHE A 6 -13.82 2.05 28.02
C PHE A 6 -13.70 3.50 28.49
N ARG A 7 -14.71 4.36 28.24
CA ARG A 7 -14.75 5.72 28.80
C ARG A 7 -14.85 5.72 30.32
N LEU A 8 -15.77 4.95 30.90
CA LEU A 8 -15.90 4.80 32.36
C LEU A 8 -14.63 4.27 33.00
N HIS A 9 -14.01 3.25 32.39
CA HIS A 9 -12.73 2.69 32.85
C HIS A 9 -11.60 3.73 32.77
N GLY A 10 -11.46 4.43 31.64
CA GLY A 10 -10.47 5.50 31.48
C GLY A 10 -10.65 6.64 32.48
N LEU A 11 -11.90 7.02 32.77
CA LEU A 11 -12.22 8.05 33.77
C LEU A 11 -11.84 7.59 35.19
N LEU A 12 -12.15 6.35 35.57
CA LEU A 12 -11.77 5.78 36.86
C LEU A 12 -10.24 5.76 37.03
N VAL A 13 -9.53 5.28 36.02
CA VAL A 13 -8.06 5.19 36.00
C VAL A 13 -7.39 6.58 36.05
N ALA A 14 -7.94 7.58 35.36
CA ALA A 14 -7.39 8.93 35.35
C ALA A 14 -7.74 9.75 36.60
N SER A 15 -8.86 9.45 37.28
CA SER A 15 -9.34 10.18 38.45
C SER A 15 -8.72 9.69 39.76
N HIS A 16 -8.35 8.41 39.83
CA HIS A 16 -7.73 7.77 40.99
C HIS A 16 -6.33 7.21 40.66
N PRO A 17 -5.38 8.07 40.20
CA PRO A 17 -4.12 7.59 39.66
C PRO A 17 -3.24 6.96 40.74
N TRP A 18 -3.24 7.48 41.97
CA TRP A 18 -2.47 6.94 43.08
C TRP A 18 -2.97 5.56 43.49
N GLU A 19 -4.28 5.38 43.64
CA GLU A 19 -4.91 4.11 44.03
C GLU A 19 -4.68 3.04 42.95
N VAL A 20 -4.76 3.41 41.67
CA VAL A 20 -4.50 2.48 40.56
C VAL A 20 -3.02 2.13 40.42
N ILE A 21 -2.10 3.09 40.56
CA ILE A 21 -0.65 2.82 40.52
C ILE A 21 -0.25 1.92 41.70
N VAL A 22 -0.65 2.27 42.93
CA VAL A 22 -0.35 1.47 44.14
C VAL A 22 -1.04 0.12 44.09
N GLY A 23 -2.29 0.03 43.63
CA GLY A 23 -3.01 -1.24 43.45
C GLY A 23 -2.35 -2.16 42.42
N THR A 24 -1.87 -1.61 41.30
CA THR A 24 -1.16 -2.37 40.25
C THR A 24 0.21 -2.85 40.74
N LEU A 25 0.94 -2.01 41.47
CA LEU A 25 2.20 -2.37 42.13
C LEU A 25 1.98 -3.48 43.17
N ALA A 26 0.99 -3.31 44.06
CA ALA A 26 0.65 -4.29 45.08
C ALA A 26 0.23 -5.62 44.47
N LEU A 27 -0.60 -5.63 43.42
CA LEU A 27 -0.96 -6.85 42.69
C LEU A 27 0.27 -7.55 42.11
N THR A 28 1.19 -6.78 41.50
CA THR A 28 2.44 -7.32 40.93
C THR A 28 3.32 -7.93 42.02
N VAL A 29 3.50 -7.24 43.15
CA VAL A 29 4.26 -7.74 44.31
C VAL A 29 3.58 -8.96 44.95
N CYS A 30 2.26 -9.00 45.02
CA CYS A 30 1.51 -10.18 45.47
C CYS A 30 1.72 -11.39 44.55
N LEU A 31 1.71 -11.20 43.22
CA LEU A 31 2.02 -12.27 42.26
C LEU A 31 3.45 -12.81 42.43
N VAL A 32 4.45 -11.95 42.68
CA VAL A 32 5.81 -12.38 43.05
C VAL A 32 5.78 -13.18 44.37
N SER A 33 5.03 -12.69 45.37
CA SER A 33 5.06 -13.22 46.74
C SER A 33 4.31 -14.54 46.91
N MET A 34 3.21 -14.76 46.17
CA MET A 34 2.48 -16.04 46.19
C MET A 34 3.38 -17.21 45.75
N ASN A 35 4.28 -16.97 44.80
CA ASN A 35 5.27 -17.95 44.35
C ASN A 35 6.37 -18.25 45.41
N SER A 36 6.49 -17.42 46.45
CA SER A 36 7.34 -17.71 47.62
C SER A 36 6.64 -18.57 48.67
N LEU A 37 5.30 -18.54 48.76
CA LEU A 37 4.52 -19.34 49.72
C LEU A 37 4.10 -20.70 49.15
N ALA A 38 3.87 -20.82 47.85
CA ALA A 38 3.57 -22.09 47.18
C ALA A 38 4.73 -23.10 47.20
N ALA A 39 5.91 -22.69 47.67
CA ALA A 39 7.14 -23.50 47.71
C ALA A 39 7.12 -24.67 48.71
N SER A 40 6.06 -24.86 49.50
CA SER A 40 5.98 -25.93 50.53
C SER A 40 5.13 -27.14 50.16
N SER A 41 4.33 -27.12 49.08
CA SER A 41 3.38 -28.21 48.82
C SER A 41 2.91 -28.38 47.37
N GLN A 42 3.80 -28.82 46.46
CA GLN A 42 3.35 -29.66 45.35
C GLN A 42 4.44 -30.61 44.82
N MET A 43 4.31 -31.89 45.16
CA MET A 43 4.94 -32.97 44.40
C MET A 43 4.14 -33.20 43.11
N CYS A 44 4.81 -33.14 41.95
CA CYS A 44 4.85 -34.26 40.98
C CYS A 44 5.57 -33.91 39.66
N SER A 45 6.65 -34.66 39.39
CA SER A 45 7.00 -35.21 38.07
C SER A 45 7.16 -34.27 36.86
N TRP A 46 8.10 -33.31 36.92
CA TRP A 46 8.70 -32.68 35.71
C TRP A 46 10.23 -32.52 35.76
N ASN A 47 10.91 -33.21 36.69
CA ASN A 47 12.38 -33.19 36.78
C ASN A 47 13.00 -34.45 36.17
N GLU A 48 13.28 -34.39 34.87
CA GLU A 48 14.54 -34.83 34.24
C GLU A 48 14.44 -34.62 32.72
N CYS A 49 14.82 -33.44 32.26
CA CYS A 49 15.14 -33.22 30.85
C CYS A 49 16.67 -33.12 30.75
N PRO A 50 17.35 -33.96 29.95
CA PRO A 50 18.78 -33.83 29.77
C PRO A 50 19.08 -32.51 29.07
N LYS A 51 20.10 -31.78 29.53
CA LYS A 51 20.66 -30.68 28.75
C LYS A 51 21.26 -31.26 27.47
N VAL A 52 20.50 -31.21 26.39
CA VAL A 52 20.99 -31.41 25.03
C VAL A 52 22.03 -30.31 24.78
N GLU A 53 23.19 -30.67 24.21
CA GLU A 53 24.17 -29.67 23.79
C GLU A 53 23.51 -28.69 22.80
N GLU A 54 23.43 -27.42 23.19
CA GLU A 54 22.83 -26.39 22.35
C GLU A 54 23.61 -26.27 21.04
N VAL A 55 22.90 -26.44 19.92
CA VAL A 55 23.49 -26.27 18.61
C VAL A 55 23.86 -24.79 18.44
N SER A 56 25.07 -24.52 17.94
CA SER A 56 25.60 -23.15 17.76
C SER A 56 24.70 -22.20 16.95
N SER A 57 23.69 -22.73 16.25
CA SER A 57 22.62 -22.02 15.56
C SER A 57 21.73 -21.19 16.49
N ASP A 58 21.37 -21.73 17.66
CA ASP A 58 20.31 -21.17 18.51
C ASP A 58 20.81 -19.91 19.23
N ILE A 59 22.06 -19.95 19.69
CA ILE A 59 22.88 -18.83 20.18
C ILE A 59 22.89 -17.67 19.16
N ILE A 60 23.18 -17.97 17.88
CA ILE A 60 23.20 -16.94 16.82
C ILE A 60 21.81 -16.32 16.62
N ILE A 61 20.74 -17.13 16.60
CA ILE A 61 19.36 -16.63 16.43
C ILE A 61 18.95 -15.75 17.61
N LEU A 62 19.27 -16.15 18.84
CA LEU A 62 18.95 -15.40 20.05
C LEU A 62 19.73 -14.08 20.12
N THR A 63 21.01 -14.09 19.79
CA THR A 63 21.85 -12.88 19.68
C THR A 63 21.36 -11.93 18.59
N VAL A 64 20.98 -12.42 17.40
CA VAL A 64 20.38 -11.59 16.34
C VAL A 64 19.05 -10.98 16.80
N THR A 65 18.20 -11.77 17.46
CA THR A 65 16.91 -11.30 17.99
C THR A 65 17.09 -10.20 19.05
N ARG A 66 18.06 -10.35 19.96
CA ARG A 66 18.45 -9.32 20.93
C ARG A 66 18.95 -8.04 20.26
N CYS A 67 19.81 -8.15 19.24
CA CYS A 67 20.29 -6.98 18.50
C CYS A 67 19.15 -6.26 17.77
N MET A 68 18.24 -7.00 17.13
CA MET A 68 17.05 -6.44 16.49
C MET A 68 16.12 -5.74 17.49
N ALA A 69 15.91 -6.31 18.69
CA ALA A 69 15.12 -5.69 19.74
C ALA A 69 15.72 -4.35 20.20
N ILE A 70 17.03 -4.28 20.43
CA ILE A 70 17.74 -3.05 20.82
C ILE A 70 17.62 -1.97 19.73
N VAL A 71 17.80 -2.36 18.45
CA VAL A 71 17.67 -1.45 17.30
C VAL A 71 16.22 -0.96 17.14
N TYR A 72 15.23 -1.83 17.33
CA TYR A 72 13.81 -1.49 17.27
C TYR A 72 13.41 -0.49 18.36
N VAL A 73 13.85 -0.72 19.61
CA VAL A 73 13.67 0.24 20.72
C VAL A 73 14.34 1.59 20.39
N TYR A 74 15.58 1.60 19.89
CA TYR A 74 16.24 2.85 19.46
C TYR A 74 15.42 3.59 18.39
N PHE A 75 14.90 2.90 17.38
CA PHE A 75 14.03 3.52 16.36
C PHE A 75 12.72 4.06 16.93
N GLN A 76 12.07 3.35 17.86
CA GLN A 76 10.89 3.88 18.55
C GLN A 76 11.22 5.16 19.32
N PHE A 77 12.26 5.16 20.17
CA PHE A 77 12.68 6.34 20.94
C PHE A 77 13.16 7.52 20.07
N LYS A 78 13.72 7.25 18.88
CA LYS A 78 14.02 8.27 17.86
C LYS A 78 12.74 8.86 17.25
N ASN A 79 11.80 8.02 16.84
CA ASN A 79 10.52 8.48 16.27
C ASN A 79 9.72 9.32 17.29
N LEU A 80 9.72 8.93 18.57
CA LEU A 80 9.11 9.71 19.64
C LEU A 80 9.81 11.05 19.91
N ARG A 81 11.15 11.13 19.75
CA ARG A 81 11.88 12.41 19.87
C ARG A 81 11.49 13.41 18.78
N GLN A 82 11.12 12.97 17.57
CA GLN A 82 10.64 13.86 16.50
C GLN A 82 9.34 14.60 16.86
N LEU A 83 8.57 14.09 17.84
CA LEU A 83 7.37 14.76 18.36
C LEU A 83 7.68 15.93 19.33
N GLY A 84 8.95 16.20 19.63
CA GLY A 84 9.44 17.44 20.25
C GLY A 84 9.19 17.62 21.75
N SER A 85 8.47 16.70 22.43
CA SER A 85 8.16 16.83 23.86
C SER A 85 9.07 15.97 24.75
N LYS A 86 9.82 16.62 25.65
CA LYS A 86 10.65 15.95 26.68
C LYS A 86 9.82 15.07 27.62
N TYR A 87 8.53 15.41 27.84
CA TYR A 87 7.63 14.68 28.74
C TYR A 87 7.11 13.37 28.12
N ILE A 88 6.76 13.37 26.83
CA ILE A 88 6.35 12.14 26.11
C ILE A 88 7.46 11.08 26.19
N LEU A 89 8.72 11.52 26.03
CA LEU A 89 9.87 10.64 26.09
C LEU A 89 10.09 10.02 27.48
N GLY A 90 9.94 10.81 28.55
CA GLY A 90 10.02 10.31 29.93
C GLY A 90 8.90 9.33 30.28
N ILE A 91 7.67 9.62 29.84
CA ILE A 91 6.49 8.76 30.03
C ILE A 91 6.68 7.42 29.28
N ALA A 92 7.14 7.44 28.03
CA ALA A 92 7.42 6.23 27.26
C ALA A 92 8.55 5.38 27.88
N GLY A 93 9.59 6.02 28.41
CA GLY A 93 10.66 5.36 29.18
C GLY A 93 10.15 4.66 30.43
N LEU A 94 9.40 5.38 31.28
CA LEU A 94 8.82 4.84 32.52
C LEU A 94 7.87 3.67 32.23
N PHE A 95 7.01 3.80 31.20
CA PHE A 95 6.13 2.73 30.75
C PHE A 95 6.91 1.49 30.30
N THR A 96 7.95 1.66 29.48
CA THR A 96 8.78 0.53 28.98
C THR A 96 9.42 -0.23 30.15
N VAL A 97 9.98 0.47 31.13
CA VAL A 97 10.62 -0.14 32.31
C VAL A 97 9.58 -0.89 33.17
N PHE A 98 8.44 -0.26 33.46
CA PHE A 98 7.42 -0.89 34.30
C PHE A 98 6.74 -2.08 33.61
N SER A 99 6.40 -1.97 32.33
CA SER A 99 5.85 -3.09 31.54
C SER A 99 6.83 -4.27 31.48
N SER A 100 8.15 -4.00 31.38
CA SER A 100 9.19 -5.06 31.44
C SER A 100 9.22 -5.76 32.80
N PHE A 101 9.03 -5.03 33.89
CA PHE A 101 8.99 -5.59 35.25
C PHE A 101 7.75 -6.46 35.49
N VAL A 102 6.57 -6.00 35.04
CA VAL A 102 5.32 -6.78 35.12
C VAL A 102 5.43 -8.04 34.24
N PHE A 103 5.95 -7.93 33.02
CA PHE A 103 6.21 -9.10 32.17
C PHE A 103 7.16 -10.10 32.83
N SER A 104 8.29 -9.64 33.37
CA SER A 104 9.26 -10.50 34.06
C SER A 104 8.62 -11.24 35.24
N THR A 105 7.81 -10.54 36.04
CA THR A 105 7.03 -11.13 37.14
C THR A 105 6.09 -12.24 36.65
N VAL A 106 5.36 -11.98 35.56
CA VAL A 106 4.42 -12.94 34.98
C VAL A 106 5.14 -14.17 34.44
N VAL A 107 6.28 -14.02 33.75
CA VAL A 107 7.09 -15.16 33.28
C VAL A 107 7.61 -16.01 34.45
N ILE A 108 8.18 -15.38 35.49
CA ILE A 108 8.68 -16.06 36.69
C ILE A 108 7.56 -16.82 37.43
N HIS A 109 6.33 -16.29 37.43
CA HIS A 109 5.18 -16.95 38.04
C HIS A 109 4.77 -18.23 37.27
N PHE A 110 4.74 -18.18 35.93
CA PHE A 110 4.23 -19.29 35.12
C PHE A 110 5.26 -20.41 34.83
N PHE A 111 6.56 -20.09 34.79
CA PHE A 111 7.61 -21.05 34.38
C PHE A 111 8.49 -21.57 35.53
N GLY A 112 8.26 -21.12 36.76
CA GLY A 112 9.08 -21.52 37.91
C GLY A 112 10.45 -20.83 37.94
N LYS A 113 11.31 -21.23 38.89
CA LYS A 113 12.53 -20.49 39.27
C LYS A 113 13.74 -20.67 38.34
N GLU A 114 13.54 -21.06 37.08
CA GLU A 114 14.63 -21.08 36.10
C GLU A 114 14.77 -19.70 35.41
N LEU A 115 15.73 -18.90 35.89
CA LEU A 115 16.06 -17.58 35.33
C LEU A 115 16.57 -17.61 33.87
N THR A 116 16.91 -18.79 33.34
CA THR A 116 17.31 -19.01 31.94
C THR A 116 16.22 -18.55 30.97
N GLY A 117 14.98 -19.05 31.16
CA GLY A 117 13.84 -18.69 30.31
C GLY A 117 13.52 -17.19 30.29
N LEU A 118 13.85 -16.44 31.35
CA LEU A 118 13.66 -14.99 31.36
C LEU A 118 14.63 -14.27 30.41
N ASN A 119 15.90 -14.70 30.34
CA ASN A 119 16.90 -14.14 29.43
C ASN A 119 16.61 -14.48 27.95
N GLU A 120 15.82 -15.52 27.71
CA GLU A 120 15.29 -15.90 26.39
C GLU A 120 14.00 -15.13 26.06
N ALA A 121 13.14 -14.85 27.05
CA ALA A 121 11.84 -14.23 26.86
C ALA A 121 11.87 -12.69 26.68
N LEU A 122 12.77 -11.99 27.38
CA LEU A 122 12.86 -10.51 27.37
C LEU A 122 12.99 -9.87 25.96
N PRO A 123 13.76 -10.43 25.00
CA PRO A 123 13.86 -9.86 23.65
C PRO A 123 12.53 -9.87 22.88
N PHE A 124 11.70 -10.90 23.09
CA PHE A 124 10.38 -10.98 22.46
C PHE A 124 9.42 -9.95 23.03
N PHE A 125 9.50 -9.68 24.33
CA PHE A 125 8.77 -8.57 24.95
C PHE A 125 9.16 -7.21 24.36
N LEU A 126 10.46 -6.95 24.21
CA LEU A 126 10.97 -5.70 23.62
C LEU A 126 10.67 -5.54 22.11
N LEU A 127 10.37 -6.63 21.39
CA LEU A 127 9.91 -6.58 20.00
C LEU A 127 8.39 -6.40 19.88
N LEU A 128 7.62 -6.94 20.83
CA LEU A 128 6.15 -6.87 20.82
C LEU A 128 5.59 -5.61 21.54
N ILE A 129 6.42 -4.84 22.24
CA ILE A 129 6.01 -3.55 22.80
C ILE A 129 5.83 -2.49 21.70
N ASP A 130 4.63 -1.90 21.67
CA ASP A 130 4.26 -0.84 20.72
C ASP A 130 4.06 0.49 21.46
N LEU A 131 5.11 1.30 21.51
CA LEU A 131 5.07 2.63 22.12
C LEU A 131 4.29 3.66 21.28
N SER A 132 3.95 3.37 20.01
CA SER A 132 3.16 4.31 19.19
C SER A 132 1.72 4.40 19.69
N LYS A 133 1.11 3.26 20.06
CA LYS A 133 -0.21 3.16 20.69
C LYS A 133 -0.26 3.90 22.03
N ALA A 134 0.79 3.75 22.84
CA ALA A 134 0.96 4.49 24.10
C ALA A 134 1.02 6.01 23.86
N CYS A 135 1.79 6.45 22.87
CA CYS A 135 1.96 7.87 22.59
C CYS A 135 0.72 8.52 21.96
N ALA A 136 -0.11 7.79 21.21
CA ALA A 136 -1.41 8.28 20.78
C ALA A 136 -2.28 8.71 21.97
N LEU A 137 -2.45 7.83 22.98
CA LEU A 137 -3.21 8.18 24.19
C LEU A 137 -2.57 9.34 24.99
N ALA A 138 -1.24 9.40 25.07
CA ALA A 138 -0.56 10.51 25.74
C ALA A 138 -0.79 11.88 25.07
N LYS A 139 -0.99 11.92 23.74
CA LYS A 139 -1.34 13.16 23.02
C LYS A 139 -2.70 13.71 23.44
N PHE A 140 -3.71 12.84 23.67
CA PHE A 140 -5.02 13.27 24.17
C PHE A 140 -4.89 13.94 25.55
N ALA A 141 -4.09 13.38 26.46
CA ALA A 141 -3.88 13.99 27.78
C ALA A 141 -3.17 15.37 27.71
N LEU A 142 -2.18 15.48 26.82
CA LEU A 142 -1.36 16.69 26.61
C LEU A 142 -2.09 17.84 25.89
N SER A 143 -3.30 17.62 25.36
CA SER A 143 -4.09 18.65 24.68
C SER A 143 -4.91 19.54 25.60
N SER A 144 -5.03 19.13 26.87
CA SER A 144 -5.87 19.78 27.89
C SER A 144 -5.30 21.12 28.38
N ASN A 145 -6.18 22.05 28.73
CA ASN A 145 -5.85 23.30 29.41
C ASN A 145 -6.11 23.23 30.93
N SER A 146 -7.08 22.44 31.41
CA SER A 146 -7.36 22.21 32.84
C SER A 146 -7.07 20.76 33.30
N GLN A 147 -7.09 20.48 34.62
CA GLN A 147 -6.92 19.11 35.14
C GLN A 147 -8.16 18.23 34.94
N GLU A 148 -9.37 18.79 35.04
CA GLU A 148 -10.60 18.06 34.71
C GLU A 148 -10.60 17.64 33.23
N GLU A 149 -10.06 18.50 32.37
CA GLU A 149 -9.87 18.23 30.94
C GLU A 149 -8.76 17.19 30.66
N VAL A 150 -7.72 17.06 31.51
CA VAL A 150 -6.77 15.91 31.42
C VAL A 150 -7.53 14.60 31.58
N ARG A 151 -8.31 14.49 32.66
CA ARG A 151 -9.04 13.27 33.03
C ARG A 151 -10.06 12.91 31.97
N GLU A 152 -10.78 13.90 31.45
CA GLU A 152 -11.79 13.68 30.43
C GLU A 152 -11.20 13.42 29.04
N ASN A 153 -10.08 14.04 28.66
CA ASN A 153 -9.40 13.72 27.40
C ASN A 153 -8.78 12.31 27.44
N ILE A 154 -8.27 11.85 28.60
CA ILE A 154 -7.86 10.45 28.79
C ILE A 154 -9.06 9.51 28.69
N SER A 155 -10.20 9.84 29.33
CA SER A 155 -11.42 9.02 29.26
C SER A 155 -11.93 8.87 27.82
N GLN A 156 -11.93 9.97 27.06
CA GLN A 156 -12.33 10.01 25.65
C GLN A 156 -11.32 9.30 24.73
N GLY A 157 -10.02 9.47 24.97
CA GLY A 157 -8.96 8.74 24.26
C GLY A 157 -9.08 7.23 24.46
N MET A 158 -9.34 6.79 25.69
CA MET A 158 -9.62 5.37 26.00
C MET A 158 -10.90 4.87 25.33
N ALA A 159 -11.95 5.70 25.24
CA ALA A 159 -13.20 5.34 24.55
C ALA A 159 -13.01 5.07 23.04
N ILE A 160 -12.09 5.79 22.39
CA ILE A 160 -11.80 5.70 20.95
C ILE A 160 -10.76 4.61 20.66
N LEU A 161 -9.62 4.64 21.35
CA LEU A 161 -8.48 3.76 21.08
C LEU A 161 -8.63 2.38 21.74
N GLY A 162 -9.21 2.32 22.94
CA GLY A 162 -9.30 1.13 23.78
C GLY A 162 -9.85 -0.11 23.07
N PRO A 163 -11.05 -0.04 22.43
CA PRO A 163 -11.62 -1.15 21.68
C PRO A 163 -10.71 -1.73 20.59
N THR A 164 -9.91 -0.87 19.94
CA THR A 164 -9.01 -1.28 18.86
C THR A 164 -7.77 -1.97 19.42
N PHE A 165 -7.20 -1.44 20.50
CA PHE A 165 -6.04 -2.05 21.15
C PHE A 165 -6.36 -3.38 21.83
N THR A 166 -7.56 -3.54 22.41
CA THR A 166 -8.05 -4.85 22.87
C THR A 166 -8.18 -5.85 21.73
N LEU A 167 -8.75 -5.43 20.59
CA LEU A 167 -8.90 -6.30 19.43
C LEU A 167 -7.54 -6.72 18.86
N ASP A 168 -6.58 -5.80 18.76
CA ASP A 168 -5.23 -6.07 18.28
C ASP A 168 -4.49 -7.04 19.20
N ALA A 169 -4.51 -6.81 20.53
CA ALA A 169 -3.89 -7.72 21.50
C ALA A 169 -4.51 -9.13 21.47
N LEU A 170 -5.83 -9.26 21.25
CA LEU A 170 -6.49 -10.55 21.06
C LEU A 170 -6.08 -11.23 19.75
N VAL A 171 -5.95 -10.49 18.65
CA VAL A 171 -5.45 -11.03 17.36
C VAL A 171 -4.01 -11.51 17.51
N GLU A 172 -3.12 -10.69 18.06
CA GLU A 172 -1.70 -11.01 18.26
C GLU A 172 -1.55 -12.25 19.14
N CYS A 173 -2.28 -12.32 20.27
CA CYS A 173 -2.27 -13.48 21.15
C CYS A 173 -2.80 -14.77 20.47
N LEU A 174 -3.87 -14.69 19.66
CA LEU A 174 -4.40 -15.83 18.91
C LEU A 174 -3.45 -16.31 17.79
N VAL A 175 -2.78 -15.39 17.08
CA VAL A 175 -1.82 -15.72 16.02
C VAL A 175 -0.58 -16.37 16.61
N ILE A 176 0.01 -15.79 17.67
CA ILE A 176 1.17 -16.37 18.36
C ILE A 176 0.77 -17.71 19.02
N GLY A 177 -0.45 -17.82 19.55
CA GLY A 177 -1.01 -19.03 20.16
C GLY A 177 -1.22 -20.21 19.20
N ILE A 178 -1.10 -20.04 17.88
CA ILE A 178 -1.02 -21.18 16.95
C ILE A 178 0.36 -21.86 17.03
N GLY A 179 1.42 -21.09 17.31
CA GLY A 179 2.78 -21.61 17.44
C GLY A 179 3.00 -22.49 18.68
N THR A 180 2.19 -22.31 19.73
CA THR A 180 2.17 -23.20 20.92
C THR A 180 1.55 -24.57 20.67
N MET A 181 1.21 -24.88 19.41
CA MET A 181 0.67 -26.17 18.96
C MET A 181 1.47 -26.78 17.79
N SER A 182 2.70 -26.32 17.56
CA SER A 182 3.49 -26.69 16.36
C SER A 182 4.12 -28.09 16.42
N GLY A 183 4.18 -28.72 17.60
CA GLY A 183 4.89 -29.97 17.85
C GLY A 183 6.42 -29.81 17.97
N VAL A 184 6.94 -28.58 18.01
CA VAL A 184 8.36 -28.26 18.14
C VAL A 184 8.59 -27.58 19.50
N PRO A 185 9.16 -28.27 20.51
CA PRO A 185 9.18 -27.79 21.90
C PRO A 185 9.77 -26.39 22.10
N GLN A 186 10.88 -26.08 21.43
CA GLN A 186 11.51 -24.75 21.50
C GLN A 186 10.57 -23.64 20.99
N LEU A 187 9.91 -23.87 19.84
CA LEU A 187 8.97 -22.90 19.27
C LEU A 187 7.72 -22.73 20.14
N GLU A 188 7.23 -23.81 20.76
CA GLU A 188 6.08 -23.76 21.66
C GLU A 188 6.36 -22.92 22.91
N ILE A 189 7.56 -23.06 23.50
CA ILE A 189 8.02 -22.24 24.64
C ILE A 189 8.13 -20.77 24.23
N MET A 190 8.78 -20.47 23.09
CA MET A 190 8.93 -19.11 22.57
C MET A 190 7.57 -18.43 22.29
N CYS A 191 6.64 -19.15 21.68
CA CYS A 191 5.29 -18.64 21.44
C CYS A 191 4.50 -18.43 22.74
N CYS A 192 4.72 -19.26 23.77
CA CYS A 192 4.12 -19.03 25.08
C CYS A 192 4.62 -17.72 25.70
N PHE A 193 5.94 -17.44 25.68
CA PHE A 193 6.49 -16.14 26.10
C PHE A 193 5.91 -14.97 25.30
N GLY A 194 5.73 -15.13 23.98
CA GLY A 194 5.08 -14.12 23.12
C GLY A 194 3.64 -13.81 23.54
N CYS A 195 2.81 -14.83 23.81
CA CYS A 195 1.44 -14.64 24.31
C CYS A 195 1.42 -13.91 25.66
N MET A 196 2.26 -14.33 26.62
CA MET A 196 2.34 -13.70 27.93
C MET A 196 2.82 -12.24 27.85
N SER A 197 3.72 -11.93 26.90
CA SER A 197 4.18 -10.57 26.60
C SER A 197 3.03 -9.66 26.15
N VAL A 198 2.24 -10.10 25.15
CA VAL A 198 1.11 -9.33 24.63
C VAL A 198 0.08 -9.05 25.74
N LEU A 199 -0.22 -10.05 26.57
CA LEU A 199 -1.16 -9.91 27.69
C LEU A 199 -0.64 -8.97 28.80
N ALA A 200 0.64 -9.08 29.17
CA ALA A 200 1.26 -8.20 30.17
C ALA A 200 1.29 -6.74 29.67
N ASN A 201 1.73 -6.51 28.43
CA ASN A 201 1.75 -5.17 27.83
C ASN A 201 0.34 -4.57 27.74
N TYR A 202 -0.65 -5.35 27.32
CA TYR A 202 -2.06 -4.93 27.29
C TYR A 202 -2.58 -4.53 28.67
N PHE A 203 -2.31 -5.33 29.70
CA PHE A 203 -2.74 -5.04 31.08
C PHE A 203 -2.15 -3.72 31.59
N VAL A 204 -0.84 -3.53 31.44
CA VAL A 204 -0.14 -2.31 31.89
C VAL A 204 -0.59 -1.09 31.09
N PHE A 205 -0.82 -1.23 29.78
CA PHE A 205 -1.38 -0.16 28.95
C PHE A 205 -2.81 0.24 29.37
N MET A 206 -3.67 -0.71 29.75
CA MET A 206 -5.06 -0.42 30.12
C MET A 206 -5.23 0.11 31.56
N THR A 207 -4.21 0.03 32.42
CA THR A 207 -4.34 0.33 33.86
C THR A 207 -3.30 1.34 34.34
N PHE A 208 -2.02 0.95 34.37
CA PHE A 208 -0.93 1.76 34.88
C PHE A 208 -0.63 2.97 33.99
N PHE A 209 -0.62 2.79 32.67
CA PHE A 209 -0.21 3.84 31.74
C PHE A 209 -1.09 5.11 31.80
N PRO A 210 -2.44 5.04 31.74
CA PRO A 210 -3.28 6.24 31.79
C PRO A 210 -3.23 6.90 33.18
N ALA A 211 -3.08 6.12 34.25
CA ALA A 211 -2.88 6.64 35.60
C ALA A 211 -1.56 7.42 35.73
N CYS A 212 -0.46 6.88 35.19
CA CYS A 212 0.83 7.56 35.16
C CYS A 212 0.81 8.82 34.30
N VAL A 213 0.13 8.81 33.15
CA VAL A 213 -0.04 10.00 32.31
C VAL A 213 -0.82 11.08 33.07
N SER A 214 -1.91 10.72 33.76
CA SER A 214 -2.68 11.64 34.61
C SER A 214 -1.79 12.25 35.71
N LEU A 215 -1.11 11.40 36.50
CA LEU A 215 -0.28 11.84 37.63
C LEU A 215 0.93 12.69 37.22
N VAL A 216 1.62 12.34 36.13
CA VAL A 216 2.77 13.12 35.65
C VAL A 216 2.33 14.51 35.18
N LEU A 217 1.13 14.66 34.61
CA LEU A 217 0.57 15.96 34.22
C LEU A 217 -0.03 16.74 35.40
N GLU A 218 -0.45 16.05 36.46
CA GLU A 218 -0.82 16.64 37.75
C GLU A 218 0.41 17.32 38.39
N LEU A 219 1.44 16.54 38.69
CA LEU A 219 2.68 17.01 39.33
C LEU A 219 3.46 18.03 38.47
N SER A 220 3.46 17.88 37.14
CA SER A 220 4.17 18.82 36.25
C SER A 220 3.51 20.21 36.17
N ARG A 221 2.21 20.31 36.49
CA ARG A 221 1.48 21.59 36.52
C ARG A 221 1.65 22.31 37.85
N GLU A 222 1.66 21.61 38.98
CA GLU A 222 1.91 22.22 40.30
C GLU A 222 3.31 22.84 40.40
N SER A 223 4.31 22.24 39.75
CA SER A 223 5.70 22.72 39.77
C SER A 223 5.96 24.03 38.99
N ARG A 224 4.98 24.58 38.24
CA ARG A 224 5.19 25.75 37.37
C ARG A 224 4.06 26.76 37.42
N GLU A 225 4.26 27.84 38.17
CA GLU A 225 3.38 29.00 38.17
C GLU A 225 3.23 29.62 36.77
N GLY A 226 2.03 29.53 36.21
CA GLY A 226 1.44 30.61 35.40
C GLY A 226 1.52 30.53 33.88
N ARG A 227 2.34 29.69 33.23
CA ARG A 227 2.34 29.55 31.74
C ARG A 227 2.63 28.14 31.22
N PRO A 228 1.69 27.50 30.49
CA PRO A 228 2.00 26.31 29.70
C PRO A 228 2.74 26.69 28.41
N ILE A 229 3.98 26.21 28.24
CA ILE A 229 4.69 26.24 26.95
C ILE A 229 4.26 25.00 26.15
N TRP A 230 2.98 24.95 25.78
CA TRP A 230 2.46 24.00 24.82
C TRP A 230 2.14 24.76 23.53
N GLN A 231 2.79 24.43 22.42
CA GLN A 231 2.39 24.93 21.09
C GLN A 231 1.08 24.25 20.68
N LEU A 232 -0.04 24.73 21.24
CA LEU A 232 -1.39 24.19 21.05
C LEU A 232 -1.72 23.98 19.56
N SER A 233 -1.28 24.88 18.68
CA SER A 233 -1.53 24.82 17.24
C SER A 233 -0.89 23.61 16.54
N HIS A 234 0.22 23.07 17.03
CA HIS A 234 0.83 21.87 16.46
C HIS A 234 0.12 20.60 16.94
N PHE A 235 -0.18 20.51 18.24
CA PHE A 235 -0.83 19.34 18.82
C PHE A 235 -2.32 19.25 18.46
N ALA A 236 -3.07 20.36 18.45
CA ALA A 236 -4.46 20.38 18.00
C ALA A 236 -4.62 19.91 16.54
N ARG A 237 -3.63 20.20 15.67
CA ARG A 237 -3.64 19.72 14.28
C ARG A 237 -3.36 18.22 14.17
N VAL A 238 -2.45 17.69 14.99
CA VAL A 238 -2.18 16.24 15.07
C VAL A 238 -3.35 15.47 15.67
N LEU A 239 -4.09 16.07 16.62
CA LEU A 239 -5.30 15.48 17.20
C LEU A 239 -6.45 15.45 16.20
N ALA A 240 -6.62 16.50 15.39
CA ALA A 240 -7.56 16.47 14.26
C ALA A 240 -7.18 15.39 13.24
N GLU A 241 -5.88 15.20 12.94
CA GLU A 241 -5.40 14.12 12.07
C GLU A 241 -5.59 12.71 12.69
N GLU A 242 -5.57 12.54 14.01
CA GLU A 242 -5.86 11.25 14.67
C GLU A 242 -7.36 11.00 14.91
N GLU A 243 -8.19 12.05 15.10
CA GLU A 243 -9.65 11.91 15.27
C GLU A 243 -10.38 11.62 13.96
N ASP A 244 -9.86 12.09 12.82
CA ASP A 244 -10.29 11.67 11.47
C ASP A 244 -9.83 10.23 11.13
N ASN A 245 -8.78 9.72 11.79
CA ASN A 245 -8.33 8.32 11.67
C ASN A 245 -9.14 7.35 12.54
N LYS A 246 -10.46 7.54 12.61
CA LYS A 246 -11.36 6.54 13.20
C LYS A 246 -11.16 5.20 12.48
N PRO A 247 -10.78 4.12 13.18
CA PRO A 247 -10.43 2.85 12.56
C PRO A 247 -11.60 2.34 11.73
N ASN A 248 -11.35 2.13 10.43
CA ASN A 248 -12.40 1.85 9.45
C ASN A 248 -13.29 0.70 9.94
N PRO A 249 -14.63 0.89 10.05
CA PRO A 249 -15.54 -0.11 10.61
C PRO A 249 -15.55 -1.41 9.79
N VAL A 250 -15.20 -1.36 8.50
CA VAL A 250 -14.99 -2.55 7.66
C VAL A 250 -13.75 -3.30 8.13
N THR A 251 -12.63 -2.61 8.35
CA THR A 251 -11.38 -3.21 8.84
C THR A 251 -11.53 -3.81 10.24
N GLN A 252 -12.26 -3.14 11.14
CA GLN A 252 -12.59 -3.71 12.46
C GLN A 252 -13.46 -4.97 12.33
N ARG A 253 -14.50 -4.97 11.49
CA ARG A 253 -15.33 -6.15 11.24
C ARG A 253 -14.53 -7.31 10.64
N VAL A 254 -13.63 -7.03 9.69
CA VAL A 254 -12.72 -8.03 9.11
C VAL A 254 -11.78 -8.61 10.17
N LYS A 255 -11.19 -7.76 11.03
CA LYS A 255 -10.37 -8.22 12.17
C LYS A 255 -11.18 -9.12 13.10
N ILE A 256 -12.42 -8.76 13.47
CA ILE A 256 -13.29 -9.59 14.33
C ILE A 256 -13.61 -10.96 13.67
N ILE A 257 -13.95 -10.98 12.38
CA ILE A 257 -14.22 -12.22 11.64
C ILE A 257 -12.96 -13.10 11.58
N MET A 258 -11.80 -12.49 11.36
CA MET A 258 -10.49 -13.17 11.38
C MET A 258 -10.17 -13.73 12.77
N SER A 259 -10.35 -12.95 13.84
CA SER A 259 -10.16 -13.41 15.23
C SER A 259 -11.06 -14.59 15.56
N LEU A 260 -12.34 -14.54 15.17
CA LEU A 260 -13.29 -15.62 15.39
C LEU A 260 -12.88 -16.88 14.62
N GLY A 261 -12.42 -16.73 13.37
CA GLY A 261 -11.86 -17.83 12.58
C GLY A 261 -10.63 -18.46 13.24
N LEU A 262 -9.68 -17.65 13.71
CA LEU A 262 -8.48 -18.11 14.42
C LEU A 262 -8.83 -18.80 15.75
N ALA A 263 -9.77 -18.27 16.52
CA ALA A 263 -10.24 -18.87 17.77
C ALA A 263 -10.94 -20.22 17.52
N LEU A 264 -11.75 -20.33 16.47
CA LEU A 264 -12.37 -21.60 16.06
C LEU A 264 -11.33 -22.63 15.59
N VAL A 265 -10.31 -22.21 14.85
CA VAL A 265 -9.18 -23.08 14.47
C VAL A 265 -8.41 -23.54 15.70
N HIS A 266 -8.11 -22.65 16.66
CA HIS A 266 -7.41 -23.01 17.89
C HIS A 266 -8.24 -23.99 18.75
N ALA A 267 -9.55 -23.75 18.91
CA ALA A 267 -10.46 -24.64 19.63
C ALA A 267 -10.58 -26.02 18.96
N HIS A 268 -10.75 -26.07 17.62
CA HIS A 268 -10.82 -27.32 16.87
C HIS A 268 -9.50 -28.11 16.93
N THR A 269 -8.37 -27.42 16.87
CA THR A 269 -7.04 -28.05 16.96
C THR A 269 -6.77 -28.57 18.37
N ARG A 270 -7.20 -27.85 19.42
CA ARG A 270 -7.15 -28.32 20.82
C ARG A 270 -7.99 -29.57 21.04
N LEU A 271 -9.25 -29.59 20.60
CA LEU A 271 -10.11 -30.78 20.68
C LEU A 271 -9.52 -31.96 19.89
N ALA A 272 -8.94 -31.73 18.71
CA ALA A 272 -8.29 -32.78 17.92
C ALA A 272 -7.06 -33.37 18.62
N ALA A 273 -6.28 -32.55 19.33
CA ALA A 273 -5.13 -33.00 20.12
C ALA A 273 -5.56 -33.83 21.35
N GLU A 274 -6.60 -33.42 22.07
CA GLU A 274 -7.16 -34.21 23.19
C GLU A 274 -7.74 -35.56 22.71
N ASN A 275 -8.45 -35.58 21.59
CA ASN A 275 -8.96 -36.82 20.99
C ASN A 275 -7.83 -37.77 20.51
N GLN A 276 -6.64 -37.25 20.18
CA GLN A 276 -5.48 -38.10 19.90
C GLN A 276 -4.78 -38.62 21.16
N SER A 277 -4.82 -37.89 22.29
CA SER A 277 -4.21 -38.36 23.53
C SER A 277 -5.01 -39.49 24.18
N GLN A 278 -6.35 -39.43 24.14
CA GLN A 278 -7.21 -40.53 24.61
C GLN A 278 -7.13 -41.81 23.76
N ASN A 279 -6.75 -41.72 22.49
CA ASN A 279 -6.53 -42.88 21.61
C ASN A 279 -5.12 -43.51 21.75
N ARG A 280 -4.28 -43.05 22.69
CA ARG A 280 -2.90 -43.55 22.89
C ARG A 280 -2.69 -44.36 24.17
N THR A 281 -3.74 -44.80 24.85
CA THR A 281 -3.65 -45.79 25.94
C THR A 281 -3.87 -47.23 25.43
N ALA A 282 -2.97 -47.70 24.57
CA ALA A 282 -2.80 -49.12 24.26
C ALA A 282 -1.35 -49.40 23.77
N GLU A 283 -0.76 -50.47 24.31
CA GLU A 283 0.51 -51.12 23.92
C GLU A 283 1.86 -50.42 24.23
N GLY A 284 2.73 -51.19 24.90
CA GLY A 284 4.20 -51.03 24.98
C GLY A 284 4.85 -52.41 24.73
N PRO A 285 6.10 -52.73 25.17
CA PRO A 285 7.08 -51.90 25.89
C PRO A 285 8.57 -52.02 25.40
N MET A 286 9.46 -51.27 26.06
CA MET A 286 10.93 -51.48 26.26
C MET A 286 11.94 -51.55 25.09
N ALA A 287 12.93 -50.63 25.15
CA ALA A 287 14.33 -50.91 24.81
C ALA A 287 15.29 -50.15 25.75
N LYS A 288 16.43 -50.75 26.12
CA LYS A 288 17.36 -50.30 27.18
C LYS A 288 18.47 -49.34 26.71
N ARG A 289 18.90 -48.40 27.57
CA ARG A 289 20.30 -48.05 27.86
C ARG A 289 20.37 -47.21 29.15
N LEU A 290 20.84 -47.78 30.26
CA LEU A 290 22.24 -47.84 30.71
C LEU A 290 22.71 -46.52 31.34
N GLU A 291 22.53 -46.42 32.66
CA GLU A 291 23.14 -45.40 33.50
C GLU A 291 24.67 -45.58 33.59
N SER A 292 25.38 -44.48 33.82
CA SER A 292 26.75 -44.50 34.34
C SER A 292 26.92 -43.38 35.37
N VAL A 293 27.26 -43.76 36.60
CA VAL A 293 27.39 -42.86 37.75
C VAL A 293 28.86 -42.53 38.00
N LYS A 294 29.20 -41.22 38.09
CA LYS A 294 30.26 -40.56 38.92
C LYS A 294 30.75 -39.25 38.26
N PRO A 295 31.35 -38.31 39.02
CA PRO A 295 31.09 -37.94 40.41
C PRO A 295 30.90 -36.43 40.63
N LEU A 296 30.57 -36.06 41.86
CA LEU A 296 30.36 -34.70 42.35
C LEU A 296 31.68 -33.89 42.47
N THR A 297 32.19 -33.28 41.39
CA THR A 297 33.33 -32.32 41.46
C THR A 297 33.31 -31.23 40.37
N HIS A 298 32.56 -30.15 40.59
CA HIS A 298 33.05 -28.75 40.42
C HIS A 298 31.98 -27.75 40.89
N CYS A 299 32.00 -27.42 42.18
CA CYS A 299 31.41 -26.17 42.67
C CYS A 299 32.50 -25.10 42.64
N CYS A 300 32.15 -23.86 42.24
CA CYS A 300 33.04 -22.71 42.10
C CYS A 300 34.22 -22.87 41.11
N LEU A 301 34.08 -22.34 39.89
CA LEU A 301 34.96 -21.31 39.29
C LEU A 301 34.59 -21.08 37.81
N SER A 302 33.96 -19.94 37.51
CA SER A 302 34.25 -19.11 36.32
C SER A 302 33.25 -17.95 36.22
N SER A 303 33.65 -16.76 36.69
CA SER A 303 33.03 -15.53 36.22
C SER A 303 33.58 -15.25 34.82
N SER A 304 32.77 -15.54 33.80
CA SER A 304 33.02 -15.15 32.41
C SER A 304 31.73 -14.54 31.88
N MET A 305 31.73 -13.23 31.62
CA MET A 305 30.63 -12.59 30.91
C MET A 305 30.48 -13.26 29.55
N ASP A 306 29.29 -13.74 29.25
CA ASP A 306 29.02 -14.43 28.00
C ASP A 306 29.20 -13.46 26.82
N MET A 307 29.77 -13.93 25.71
CA MET A 307 30.08 -13.08 24.55
C MET A 307 28.83 -12.40 23.99
N GLU A 308 27.67 -13.06 24.08
CA GLU A 308 26.37 -12.48 23.73
C GLU A 308 26.04 -11.22 24.55
N GLN A 309 26.29 -11.27 25.87
CA GLN A 309 26.04 -10.15 26.78
C GLN A 309 26.99 -9.00 26.49
N VAL A 310 28.26 -9.28 26.18
CA VAL A 310 29.24 -8.25 25.80
C VAL A 310 28.84 -7.56 24.49
N ILE A 311 28.43 -8.31 23.46
CA ILE A 311 28.02 -7.76 22.16
C ILE A 311 26.75 -6.90 22.32
N THR A 312 25.73 -7.41 23.01
CA THR A 312 24.45 -6.71 23.19
C THR A 312 24.58 -5.47 24.08
N LEU A 313 25.35 -5.54 25.17
CA LEU A 313 25.67 -4.38 26.01
C LEU A 313 26.47 -3.32 25.24
N SER A 314 27.44 -3.74 24.41
CA SER A 314 28.23 -2.82 23.59
C SER A 314 27.36 -2.09 22.55
N LEU A 315 26.45 -2.81 21.88
CA LEU A 315 25.50 -2.22 20.94
C LEU A 315 24.54 -1.25 21.65
N ALA A 316 23.99 -1.64 22.80
CA ALA A 316 23.10 -0.79 23.59
C ALA A 316 23.82 0.48 24.07
N LEU A 317 25.06 0.36 24.55
CA LEU A 317 25.88 1.50 24.99
C LEU A 317 26.22 2.44 23.81
N LEU A 318 26.60 1.90 22.65
CA LEU A 318 26.91 2.70 21.46
C LEU A 318 25.67 3.47 20.96
N LEU A 319 24.51 2.82 20.93
CA LEU A 319 23.25 3.47 20.55
C LEU A 319 22.78 4.49 21.59
N ALA A 320 22.97 4.22 22.89
CA ALA A 320 22.70 5.18 23.95
C ALA A 320 23.61 6.42 23.85
N VAL A 321 24.91 6.24 23.64
CA VAL A 321 25.87 7.34 23.41
C VAL A 321 25.48 8.14 22.17
N LYS A 322 25.12 7.48 21.06
CA LYS A 322 24.62 8.16 19.85
C LYS A 322 23.35 8.97 20.12
N TYR A 323 22.39 8.39 20.83
CA TYR A 323 21.09 9.00 21.15
C TYR A 323 21.21 10.22 22.08
N VAL A 324 22.10 10.13 23.07
CA VAL A 324 22.33 11.20 24.06
C VAL A 324 23.19 12.31 23.45
N PHE A 325 24.35 12.00 22.89
CA PHE A 325 25.33 13.04 22.52
C PHE A 325 25.15 13.59 21.11
N PHE A 326 24.99 12.73 20.09
CA PHE A 326 25.00 13.17 18.69
C PHE A 326 23.62 13.64 18.20
N GLU A 327 22.56 12.90 18.52
CA GLU A 327 21.19 13.24 18.10
C GLU A 327 20.59 14.45 18.84
N GLN A 328 21.15 14.84 19.99
CA GLN A 328 20.76 16.07 20.67
C GLN A 328 21.23 17.31 19.88
N THR A 329 22.46 17.30 19.37
CA THR A 329 23.01 18.36 18.51
C THR A 329 22.33 18.51 17.14
N GLU A 330 21.96 17.40 16.48
CA GLU A 330 21.24 17.45 15.19
C GLU A 330 19.82 18.05 15.33
N THR A 331 19.17 17.82 16.48
CA THR A 331 17.81 18.32 16.70
C THR A 331 17.79 19.82 17.04
N GLU A 332 18.76 20.30 17.84
CA GLU A 332 18.87 21.73 18.17
C GLU A 332 19.29 22.59 16.96
N SER A 333 20.21 22.08 16.12
CA SER A 333 20.63 22.78 14.88
C SER A 333 19.53 22.84 13.82
N SER A 334 18.74 21.78 13.64
CA SER A 334 17.62 21.76 12.69
C SER A 334 16.41 22.60 13.12
N LEU A 335 16.22 22.83 14.43
CA LEU A 335 15.27 23.81 14.96
C LEU A 335 15.78 25.25 14.83
N SER A 336 17.09 25.49 15.05
CA SER A 336 17.70 26.81 14.87
C SER A 336 17.62 27.33 13.42
N LEU A 337 17.63 26.44 12.42
CA LEU A 337 17.51 26.78 11.00
C LEU A 337 16.09 27.12 10.53
N LYS A 338 15.08 27.03 11.41
CA LYS A 338 13.66 27.30 11.09
C LYS A 338 13.08 28.56 11.75
N SER A 339 13.89 29.36 12.45
CA SER A 339 13.47 30.67 12.94
C SER A 339 13.79 31.78 11.92
N PRO A 340 12.80 32.58 11.47
CA PRO A 340 13.07 33.71 10.58
C PRO A 340 13.74 34.84 11.37
N ILE A 341 15.00 35.12 11.07
CA ILE A 341 15.74 36.22 11.68
C ILE A 341 15.21 37.55 11.11
N ILE A 342 14.48 38.29 11.95
CA ILE A 342 14.27 39.73 11.76
C ILE A 342 15.48 40.44 12.35
N SER A 343 16.38 40.93 11.51
CA SER A 343 17.48 41.81 11.91
C SER A 343 17.42 43.12 11.13
N SER A 344 17.11 44.21 11.83
CA SER A 344 17.20 45.58 11.30
C SER A 344 18.66 46.04 11.20
N PRO A 345 19.04 46.83 10.18
CA PRO A 345 20.35 47.46 10.12
C PRO A 345 20.39 48.74 11.00
N PRO A 346 21.53 49.06 11.64
CA PRO A 346 21.67 50.25 12.48
C PRO A 346 21.90 51.53 11.65
N ALA A 347 21.52 52.67 12.23
CA ALA A 347 21.59 53.97 11.56
C ALA A 347 22.98 54.65 11.67
N GLN A 348 23.45 55.25 10.56
CA GLN A 348 24.49 56.28 10.55
C GLN A 348 24.14 57.42 9.57
N LYS A 349 24.69 58.61 9.84
CA LYS A 349 24.51 59.91 9.15
C LYS A 349 25.92 60.53 8.95
N PRO A 350 26.13 61.60 8.14
CA PRO A 350 25.59 61.87 6.78
C PRO A 350 26.63 62.59 5.85
N TRP A 351 26.19 63.10 4.67
CA TRP A 351 26.86 64.07 3.73
C TRP A 351 27.93 63.55 2.73
N PRO A 352 28.16 64.22 1.56
CA PRO A 352 27.16 64.85 0.67
C PRO A 352 27.46 64.74 -0.87
N ALA A 353 26.45 65.12 -1.68
CA ALA A 353 26.52 65.71 -3.04
C ALA A 353 27.00 64.89 -4.26
N GLY A 354 26.25 65.00 -5.37
CA GLY A 354 26.57 64.43 -6.68
C GLY A 354 25.33 64.26 -7.58
N ASP A 355 25.00 65.29 -8.35
CA ASP A 355 23.92 65.36 -9.36
C ASP A 355 23.84 64.12 -10.29
N CYS A 356 22.71 63.71 -10.88
CA CYS A 356 21.35 64.28 -11.01
C CYS A 356 20.34 63.09 -11.21
N CYS A 357 19.02 63.20 -11.41
CA CYS A 357 18.16 64.34 -11.77
C CYS A 357 16.74 64.25 -11.16
N ARG A 358 15.74 64.75 -11.88
CA ARG A 358 14.30 64.96 -11.57
C ARG A 358 13.44 64.57 -12.79
N ARG A 359 12.11 64.40 -12.78
CA ARG A 359 10.95 64.63 -11.86
C ARG A 359 9.87 63.58 -12.25
N ASP A 360 9.15 62.91 -11.36
CA ASP A 360 7.96 63.34 -10.57
C ASP A 360 6.67 63.60 -11.38
N LEU A 361 5.69 62.67 -11.27
CA LEU A 361 4.35 62.77 -10.60
C LEU A 361 3.44 64.02 -10.83
N PRO A 362 2.13 64.03 -10.42
CA PRO A 362 1.30 63.02 -9.72
C PRO A 362 -0.11 62.77 -10.33
N ALA A 363 -0.96 62.01 -9.63
CA ALA A 363 -2.38 61.78 -9.94
C ALA A 363 -3.33 62.87 -9.39
N GLN A 364 -4.54 63.00 -9.97
CA GLN A 364 -5.69 63.72 -9.41
C GLN A 364 -7.02 63.00 -9.64
N LYS A 365 -7.97 63.18 -8.70
CA LYS A 365 -9.39 62.78 -8.80
C LYS A 365 -10.20 63.88 -9.50
N LEU A 366 -11.26 63.52 -10.22
CA LEU A 366 -12.45 64.38 -10.39
C LEU A 366 -13.74 63.56 -10.50
N GLN A 367 -14.89 64.22 -10.35
CA GLN A 367 -16.18 63.60 -10.04
C GLN A 367 -17.30 64.10 -10.97
N LYS A 368 -18.12 63.16 -11.50
CA LYS A 368 -19.46 63.29 -12.12
C LYS A 368 -19.83 64.57 -12.93
N LEU A 369 -20.22 64.37 -14.21
CA LEU A 369 -21.58 64.72 -14.68
C LEU A 369 -22.00 63.82 -15.86
N VAL A 370 -23.30 63.81 -16.21
CA VAL A 370 -23.94 62.86 -17.13
C VAL A 370 -24.55 63.57 -18.33
N ASN A 371 -24.34 63.04 -19.55
CA ASN A 371 -25.37 62.85 -20.62
C ASN A 371 -24.75 62.40 -21.97
N GLY A 372 -25.43 61.50 -22.71
CA GLY A 372 -25.50 61.65 -24.18
C GLY A 372 -24.94 60.59 -25.17
N ILE A 373 -25.41 59.33 -25.12
CA ILE A 373 -25.59 58.40 -26.28
C ILE A 373 -24.30 57.99 -27.10
N PRO A 374 -24.33 57.00 -28.02
CA PRO A 374 -23.82 55.65 -27.71
C PRO A 374 -22.55 55.22 -28.49
N ALA A 375 -21.69 54.43 -27.85
CA ALA A 375 -20.50 53.85 -28.49
C ALA A 375 -20.81 52.50 -29.19
N THR A 376 -20.36 52.38 -30.44
CA THR A 376 -20.41 51.14 -31.24
C THR A 376 -19.39 50.11 -30.75
N LYS A 377 -19.79 48.84 -30.67
CA LYS A 377 -18.87 47.70 -30.52
C LYS A 377 -18.51 47.13 -31.89
N PRO A 378 -17.26 46.66 -32.11
CA PRO A 378 -16.91 45.92 -33.32
C PRO A 378 -17.52 44.51 -33.28
N THR A 379 -18.20 44.15 -34.37
CA THR A 379 -18.94 42.88 -34.50
C THR A 379 -18.04 41.78 -35.05
N SER A 380 -17.75 40.74 -34.26
CA SER A 380 -17.35 39.44 -34.79
C SER A 380 -18.59 38.67 -35.28
N PRO A 381 -18.57 38.00 -36.44
CA PRO A 381 -19.76 37.34 -36.99
C PRO A 381 -20.19 36.17 -36.12
N ALA A 382 -21.40 36.26 -35.55
CA ALA A 382 -22.05 35.14 -34.90
C ALA A 382 -22.56 34.16 -35.97
N VAL A 383 -21.90 33.01 -36.10
CA VAL A 383 -22.48 31.87 -36.84
C VAL A 383 -23.54 31.23 -35.93
N SER A 384 -24.80 31.36 -36.32
CA SER A 384 -25.92 30.81 -35.59
C SER A 384 -25.96 29.27 -35.69
N GLU A 385 -25.79 28.57 -34.57
CA GLU A 385 -26.13 27.15 -34.48
C GLU A 385 -27.63 26.96 -34.76
N THR A 386 -27.96 26.54 -35.98
CA THR A 386 -29.32 26.18 -36.35
C THR A 386 -29.64 24.81 -35.75
N LYS A 387 -30.22 24.78 -34.54
CA LYS A 387 -30.83 23.57 -34.00
C LYS A 387 -31.91 23.08 -34.97
N LEU A 388 -31.63 22.00 -35.67
CA LEU A 388 -32.58 21.35 -36.55
C LEU A 388 -33.75 20.85 -35.71
N SER A 389 -34.99 21.12 -36.16
CA SER A 389 -36.19 20.58 -35.53
C SER A 389 -36.18 19.04 -35.59
N PRO A 390 -36.87 18.33 -34.66
CA PRO A 390 -36.96 16.88 -34.69
C PRO A 390 -37.68 16.46 -35.98
N ARG A 391 -36.90 15.96 -36.94
CA ARG A 391 -37.37 15.28 -38.14
C ARG A 391 -37.28 13.78 -37.91
N ASP A 392 -38.23 13.03 -38.46
CA ASP A 392 -38.15 11.58 -38.48
C ASP A 392 -36.87 11.12 -39.23
N PRO A 393 -36.23 10.00 -38.83
CA PRO A 393 -34.99 9.55 -39.44
C PRO A 393 -35.18 9.21 -40.93
N ARG A 394 -34.29 9.70 -41.79
CA ARG A 394 -34.24 9.33 -43.21
C ARG A 394 -33.80 7.87 -43.40
N SER A 395 -33.96 7.35 -44.61
CA SER A 395 -33.53 5.98 -44.94
C SER A 395 -32.01 5.83 -44.82
N LEU A 396 -31.55 4.59 -44.66
CA LEU A 396 -30.12 4.30 -44.50
C LEU A 396 -29.32 4.71 -45.76
N GLU A 397 -29.88 4.48 -46.94
CA GLU A 397 -29.28 4.83 -48.22
C GLU A 397 -29.12 6.35 -48.37
N GLU A 398 -30.14 7.12 -47.98
CA GLU A 398 -30.09 8.58 -48.00
C GLU A 398 -29.07 9.12 -46.99
N CYS A 399 -28.99 8.53 -45.80
CA CYS A 399 -28.00 8.89 -44.78
C CYS A 399 -26.56 8.60 -45.23
N VAL A 400 -26.31 7.49 -45.94
CA VAL A 400 -25.01 7.16 -46.53
C VAL A 400 -24.67 8.08 -47.70
N ALA A 401 -25.65 8.43 -48.54
CA ALA A 401 -25.47 9.38 -49.65
C ALA A 401 -25.10 10.78 -49.13
N ILE A 402 -25.76 11.23 -48.05
CA ILE A 402 -25.43 12.47 -47.35
C ILE A 402 -24.02 12.38 -46.76
N LEU A 403 -23.65 11.31 -46.05
CA LEU A 403 -22.32 11.15 -45.47
C LEU A 403 -21.19 11.17 -46.51
N SER A 404 -21.49 10.81 -47.76
CA SER A 404 -20.52 10.70 -48.86
C SER A 404 -20.44 11.96 -49.74
N ASP A 405 -21.28 12.96 -49.51
CA ASP A 405 -21.33 14.21 -50.30
C ASP A 405 -20.24 15.20 -49.81
N PRO A 406 -19.32 15.66 -50.67
CA PRO A 406 -18.25 16.59 -50.27
C PRO A 406 -18.74 17.94 -49.72
N GLN A 407 -19.96 18.37 -50.04
CA GLN A 407 -20.56 19.61 -49.53
C GLN A 407 -21.41 19.37 -48.27
N ARG A 408 -22.04 18.19 -48.16
CA ARG A 408 -22.85 17.81 -47.00
C ARG A 408 -22.09 16.83 -46.09
N GLY A 409 -21.43 17.34 -45.06
CA GLY A 409 -20.80 16.50 -44.03
C GLY A 409 -21.79 15.88 -43.04
N ALA A 410 -21.26 15.12 -42.08
CA ALA A 410 -22.03 14.50 -41.00
C ALA A 410 -22.76 15.52 -40.08
N ARG A 411 -22.46 16.82 -40.20
CA ARG A 411 -23.28 17.93 -39.66
C ARG A 411 -24.75 17.93 -40.13
N PHE A 412 -25.06 17.36 -41.29
CA PHE A 412 -26.42 17.32 -41.85
C PHE A 412 -27.25 16.10 -41.43
N LEU A 413 -26.68 15.19 -40.65
CA LEU A 413 -27.35 14.01 -40.08
C LEU A 413 -27.80 14.32 -38.65
N SER A 414 -28.95 13.81 -38.23
CA SER A 414 -29.38 13.82 -36.83
C SER A 414 -28.62 12.77 -36.01
N ASP A 415 -28.60 12.92 -34.68
CA ASP A 415 -27.91 11.94 -33.83
C ASP A 415 -28.54 10.54 -33.95
N ALA A 416 -29.86 10.44 -34.14
CA ALA A 416 -30.55 9.18 -34.43
C ALA A 416 -30.11 8.53 -35.76
N GLU A 417 -29.90 9.32 -36.82
CA GLU A 417 -29.40 8.84 -38.11
C GLU A 417 -27.93 8.37 -38.00
N VAL A 418 -27.10 9.09 -37.24
CA VAL A 418 -25.72 8.66 -36.94
C VAL A 418 -25.71 7.36 -36.13
N MET A 419 -26.57 7.20 -35.12
CA MET A 419 -26.70 5.95 -34.36
C MET A 419 -27.12 4.76 -35.25
N ASN A 420 -27.99 4.99 -36.23
CA ASN A 420 -28.36 3.97 -37.23
C ASN A 420 -27.17 3.61 -38.15
N LEU A 421 -26.40 4.60 -38.63
CA LEU A 421 -25.18 4.39 -39.42
C LEU A 421 -24.07 3.64 -38.67
N VAL A 422 -23.95 3.84 -37.35
CA VAL A 422 -23.01 3.06 -36.52
C VAL A 422 -23.52 1.64 -36.31
N THR A 423 -24.82 1.45 -36.11
CA THR A 423 -25.43 0.13 -35.89
C THR A 423 -25.36 -0.76 -37.14
N SER A 424 -25.50 -0.16 -38.33
CA SER A 424 -25.30 -0.80 -39.65
C SER A 424 -23.83 -0.99 -40.05
N ARG A 425 -22.88 -0.48 -39.24
CA ARG A 425 -21.41 -0.47 -39.47
C ARG A 425 -20.92 0.41 -40.64
N ASN A 426 -21.76 1.26 -41.20
CA ASN A 426 -21.34 2.29 -42.17
C ASN A 426 -20.42 3.34 -41.53
N ILE A 427 -20.59 3.62 -40.23
CA ILE A 427 -19.61 4.36 -39.41
C ILE A 427 -19.04 3.40 -38.35
N LEU A 428 -17.72 3.28 -38.29
CA LEU A 428 -17.05 2.51 -37.24
C LEU A 428 -17.10 3.30 -35.93
N ASN A 429 -17.61 2.69 -34.86
CA ASN A 429 -17.84 3.36 -33.56
C ASN A 429 -16.59 4.13 -33.07
N TYR A 430 -15.40 3.53 -33.15
CA TYR A 430 -14.12 4.15 -32.73
C TYR A 430 -13.65 5.33 -33.60
N LYS A 431 -14.31 5.61 -34.75
CA LYS A 431 -14.00 6.75 -35.63
C LYS A 431 -15.01 7.90 -35.49
N LEU A 432 -15.97 7.83 -34.57
CA LEU A 432 -17.04 8.84 -34.43
C LEU A 432 -16.49 10.26 -34.30
N GLU A 433 -15.45 10.48 -33.51
CA GLU A 433 -14.82 11.79 -33.28
C GLU A 433 -14.04 12.34 -34.49
N ALA A 434 -13.70 11.48 -35.46
CA ALA A 434 -13.01 11.86 -36.70
C ALA A 434 -13.98 12.01 -37.89
N VAL A 435 -15.13 11.30 -37.84
CA VAL A 435 -16.18 11.36 -38.87
C VAL A 435 -17.18 12.49 -38.59
N LEU A 436 -17.41 12.82 -37.31
CA LEU A 436 -18.24 13.93 -36.90
C LEU A 436 -17.37 15.18 -36.73
N GLU A 437 -17.74 16.25 -37.42
CA GLU A 437 -17.01 17.53 -37.47
C GLU A 437 -16.74 18.15 -36.08
N THR A 438 -17.50 17.75 -35.05
CA THR A 438 -17.26 18.09 -33.64
C THR A 438 -17.00 16.82 -32.80
N PRO A 439 -15.77 16.62 -32.27
CA PRO A 439 -15.43 15.46 -31.44
C PRO A 439 -16.32 15.27 -30.22
N GLU A 440 -16.74 16.37 -29.57
CA GLU A 440 -17.71 16.34 -28.46
C GLU A 440 -19.02 15.65 -28.83
N ARG A 441 -19.51 15.87 -30.05
CA ARG A 441 -20.71 15.23 -30.58
C ARG A 441 -20.48 13.74 -30.79
N GLY A 442 -19.29 13.34 -31.26
CA GLY A 442 -18.92 11.92 -31.34
C GLY A 442 -18.91 11.21 -30.00
N VAL A 443 -18.40 11.86 -28.96
CA VAL A 443 -18.45 11.33 -27.59
C VAL A 443 -19.88 11.35 -27.04
N ALA A 444 -20.69 12.39 -27.32
CA ALA A 444 -22.10 12.47 -26.94
C ALA A 444 -22.92 11.31 -27.53
N VAL A 445 -22.86 11.13 -28.86
CA VAL A 445 -23.56 10.05 -29.58
C VAL A 445 -23.11 8.68 -29.09
N ARG A 446 -21.81 8.45 -28.88
CA ARG A 446 -21.33 7.18 -28.31
C ARG A 446 -21.91 6.93 -26.91
N ARG A 447 -22.00 7.95 -26.05
CA ARG A 447 -22.58 7.84 -24.71
C ARG A 447 -24.08 7.57 -24.75
N GLU A 448 -24.80 8.17 -25.69
CA GLU A 448 -26.22 7.91 -25.93
C GLU A 448 -26.46 6.46 -26.38
N MET A 449 -25.69 5.96 -27.36
CA MET A 449 -25.73 4.56 -27.82
C MET A 449 -25.37 3.52 -26.73
N LEU A 450 -24.63 3.96 -25.72
CA LEU A 450 -24.09 3.10 -24.65
C LEU A 450 -24.97 3.12 -23.40
N SER A 451 -25.58 4.26 -23.08
CA SER A 451 -26.49 4.46 -21.93
C SER A 451 -27.52 3.32 -21.73
N PRO A 452 -28.32 2.90 -22.74
CA PRO A 452 -29.31 1.82 -22.57
C PRO A 452 -28.68 0.42 -22.46
N LYS A 453 -27.37 0.27 -22.68
CA LYS A 453 -26.62 -1.00 -22.56
C LYS A 453 -25.94 -1.15 -21.20
N LEU A 454 -25.95 -0.11 -20.37
CA LEU A 454 -25.36 -0.13 -19.04
C LEU A 454 -26.38 -0.59 -17.98
N PRO A 455 -25.95 -1.29 -16.91
CA PRO A 455 -26.83 -1.66 -15.79
C PRO A 455 -27.51 -0.46 -15.11
N VAL A 456 -26.91 0.73 -15.23
CA VAL A 456 -27.46 2.01 -14.75
C VAL A 456 -27.29 3.04 -15.88
N PRO A 457 -28.36 3.45 -16.58
CA PRO A 457 -28.26 4.38 -17.72
C PRO A 457 -27.66 5.75 -17.34
N SER A 458 -27.89 6.21 -16.10
CA SER A 458 -27.31 7.46 -15.58
C SER A 458 -25.81 7.36 -15.22
N ALA A 459 -25.17 6.20 -15.31
CA ALA A 459 -23.77 6.01 -14.91
C ALA A 459 -22.80 6.92 -15.67
N LEU A 460 -23.08 7.23 -16.94
CA LEU A 460 -22.26 8.13 -17.74
C LEU A 460 -22.52 9.60 -17.42
N ALA A 461 -23.69 9.98 -16.90
CA ALA A 461 -24.17 11.36 -16.84
C ALA A 461 -23.19 12.32 -16.14
N HIS A 462 -22.50 11.85 -15.10
CA HIS A 462 -21.54 12.62 -14.31
C HIS A 462 -20.09 12.55 -14.82
N LEU A 463 -19.79 11.73 -15.84
CA LEU A 463 -18.45 11.67 -16.43
C LEU A 463 -18.23 12.86 -17.38
N PRO A 464 -17.25 13.75 -17.12
CA PRO A 464 -16.99 14.92 -17.96
C PRO A 464 -16.49 14.50 -19.36
N TYR A 465 -16.95 15.20 -20.39
CA TYR A 465 -16.56 14.98 -21.79
C TYR A 465 -16.67 16.24 -22.68
N LYS A 466 -17.08 17.37 -22.09
CA LYS A 466 -17.21 18.68 -22.74
C LYS A 466 -16.04 19.56 -22.36
N ASP A 467 -15.81 20.60 -23.16
CA ASP A 467 -14.78 21.61 -22.96
C ASP A 467 -13.34 21.03 -23.01
N TYR A 468 -13.18 19.86 -23.63
CA TYR A 468 -11.88 19.26 -23.91
C TYR A 468 -11.35 19.72 -25.27
N ASP A 469 -10.06 20.04 -25.33
CA ASP A 469 -9.36 20.41 -26.55
C ASP A 469 -9.00 19.14 -27.36
N TYR A 470 -10.00 18.55 -28.01
CA TYR A 470 -9.84 17.32 -28.82
C TYR A 470 -8.88 17.51 -30.01
N ALA A 471 -8.64 18.74 -30.46
CA ALA A 471 -7.61 19.03 -31.46
C ALA A 471 -6.21 18.69 -30.95
N LYS A 472 -5.95 18.81 -29.64
CA LYS A 472 -4.68 18.37 -29.01
C LYS A 472 -4.54 16.85 -28.86
N LEU A 473 -5.59 16.08 -29.11
CA LEU A 473 -5.56 14.61 -29.23
C LEU A 473 -5.38 14.14 -30.68
N SER A 474 -5.39 15.08 -31.65
CA SER A 474 -5.30 14.81 -33.08
C SER A 474 -3.84 14.50 -33.48
N GLY A 475 -3.49 13.23 -33.33
CA GLY A 475 -2.15 12.65 -33.50
C GLY A 475 -2.14 11.21 -32.96
N GLY A 476 -2.95 10.97 -31.93
CA GLY A 476 -3.24 9.63 -31.42
C GLY A 476 -2.09 8.98 -30.66
N CYS A 477 -2.28 7.71 -30.32
CA CYS A 477 -1.21 6.81 -29.90
C CYS A 477 -1.20 5.60 -30.82
N HIS A 478 -0.01 5.12 -31.17
CA HIS A 478 0.17 3.91 -31.95
C HIS A 478 0.52 2.77 -31.00
N SER A 479 -0.02 1.58 -31.22
CA SER A 479 0.26 0.41 -30.38
C SER A 479 0.33 -0.86 -31.20
N SER A 480 1.23 -1.75 -30.78
CA SER A 480 1.47 -3.05 -31.43
C SER A 480 1.54 -4.16 -30.39
N ILE A 481 1.14 -5.37 -30.80
CA ILE A 481 1.30 -6.59 -30.01
C ILE A 481 2.52 -7.32 -30.57
N LEU A 482 3.53 -7.49 -29.74
CA LEU A 482 4.82 -8.08 -30.07
C LEU A 482 4.84 -9.61 -29.87
N ALA A 483 4.05 -10.12 -28.91
CA ALA A 483 3.88 -11.54 -28.65
C ALA A 483 2.53 -11.84 -27.97
N ASP A 484 2.03 -13.06 -28.15
CA ASP A 484 0.75 -13.55 -27.63
C ASP A 484 0.86 -15.02 -27.19
N GLY A 485 1.31 -15.27 -25.96
CA GLY A 485 1.48 -16.61 -25.43
C GLY A 485 1.40 -16.67 -23.90
N MET A 486 0.34 -17.27 -23.37
CA MET A 486 0.26 -17.60 -21.94
C MET A 486 1.24 -18.73 -21.61
N THR A 487 1.69 -18.81 -20.36
CA THR A 487 2.71 -19.80 -19.96
C THR A 487 2.32 -20.64 -18.75
N ARG A 488 2.87 -21.85 -18.68
CA ARG A 488 2.83 -22.72 -17.51
C ARG A 488 4.19 -23.40 -17.30
N GLY A 489 4.69 -23.37 -16.06
CA GLY A 489 5.98 -23.94 -15.67
C GLY A 489 5.88 -25.00 -14.59
N PRO A 490 5.44 -26.24 -14.90
CA PRO A 490 5.61 -27.39 -14.03
C PRO A 490 7.09 -27.68 -13.72
N VAL A 491 7.31 -28.38 -12.60
CA VAL A 491 8.60 -29.01 -12.27
C VAL A 491 8.43 -30.52 -12.27
N VAL A 492 9.37 -31.23 -12.89
CA VAL A 492 9.44 -32.70 -12.90
C VAL A 492 10.77 -33.14 -12.30
N ARG A 493 10.79 -34.29 -11.63
CA ARG A 493 11.98 -34.77 -10.90
C ARG A 493 12.41 -36.15 -11.39
N LEU A 494 13.67 -36.27 -11.78
CA LEU A 494 14.25 -37.49 -12.32
C LEU A 494 15.09 -38.23 -11.25
N PRO A 495 15.50 -39.49 -11.49
CA PRO A 495 16.35 -40.24 -10.57
C PRO A 495 17.71 -39.57 -10.32
N SER A 496 18.34 -39.02 -11.37
CA SER A 496 19.63 -38.33 -11.30
C SER A 496 19.65 -37.05 -12.13
N ALA A 497 20.65 -36.19 -11.91
CA ALA A 497 20.86 -34.99 -12.71
C ALA A 497 21.20 -35.33 -14.17
N CYS A 498 21.93 -36.42 -14.42
CA CYS A 498 22.24 -36.90 -15.77
C CYS A 498 20.97 -37.29 -16.53
N ARG A 499 20.05 -38.06 -15.89
CA ARG A 499 18.74 -38.37 -16.48
C ARG A 499 17.91 -37.11 -16.76
N ALA A 500 18.00 -36.08 -15.91
CA ALA A 500 17.32 -34.80 -16.17
C ALA A 500 17.93 -34.05 -17.37
N ALA A 501 19.26 -34.07 -17.52
CA ALA A 501 19.95 -33.48 -18.66
C ALA A 501 19.63 -34.18 -19.98
N GLU A 502 19.58 -35.52 -19.99
CA GLU A 502 19.12 -36.30 -21.15
C GLU A 502 17.69 -35.90 -21.57
N VAL A 503 16.77 -35.77 -20.60
CA VAL A 503 15.40 -35.35 -20.88
C VAL A 503 15.34 -33.90 -21.39
N LYS A 504 16.18 -32.99 -20.89
CA LYS A 504 16.30 -31.63 -21.46
C LYS A 504 16.69 -31.68 -22.94
N VAL A 505 17.76 -32.39 -23.27
CA VAL A 505 18.25 -32.50 -24.67
C VAL A 505 17.19 -33.14 -25.56
N TRP A 506 16.51 -34.19 -25.07
CA TRP A 506 15.39 -34.81 -25.78
C TRP A 506 14.26 -33.81 -26.06
N LEU A 507 13.80 -33.04 -25.06
CA LEU A 507 12.76 -32.01 -25.22
C LEU A 507 13.10 -30.89 -26.21
N GLU A 508 14.39 -30.66 -26.47
CA GLU A 508 14.89 -29.64 -27.41
C GLU A 508 15.07 -30.19 -28.84
N THR A 509 14.85 -31.48 -29.07
CA THR A 509 14.80 -32.05 -30.44
C THR A 509 13.49 -31.73 -31.14
N SER A 510 13.55 -31.49 -32.46
CA SER A 510 12.37 -31.16 -33.29
C SER A 510 11.28 -32.22 -33.21
N ASP A 511 11.65 -33.50 -33.26
CA ASP A 511 10.71 -34.63 -33.27
C ASP A 511 9.95 -34.73 -31.94
N SER A 512 10.66 -34.58 -30.82
CA SER A 512 10.07 -34.65 -29.48
C SER A 512 9.23 -33.43 -29.14
N PHE A 513 9.66 -32.24 -29.58
CA PHE A 513 8.82 -31.04 -29.50
C PHE A 513 7.54 -31.21 -30.31
N SER A 514 7.62 -31.80 -31.52
CA SER A 514 6.46 -32.04 -32.38
C SER A 514 5.47 -33.03 -31.75
N LEU A 515 5.96 -34.12 -31.16
CA LEU A 515 5.16 -35.08 -30.40
C LEU A 515 4.45 -34.43 -29.21
N ILE A 516 5.16 -33.60 -28.44
CA ILE A 516 4.59 -32.90 -27.28
C ILE A 516 3.57 -31.85 -27.73
N LYS A 517 3.86 -31.14 -28.82
CA LYS A 517 2.94 -30.17 -29.43
C LYS A 517 1.65 -30.82 -29.89
N GLU A 518 1.72 -31.98 -30.53
CA GLU A 518 0.53 -32.73 -30.95
C GLU A 518 -0.37 -33.07 -29.75
N VAL A 519 0.19 -33.73 -28.72
CA VAL A 519 -0.53 -34.10 -27.50
C VAL A 519 -1.08 -32.88 -26.76
N PHE A 520 -0.34 -31.77 -26.76
CA PHE A 520 -0.77 -30.52 -26.12
C PHE A 520 -1.93 -29.87 -26.87
N ASP A 521 -1.81 -29.69 -28.18
CA ASP A 521 -2.78 -28.99 -29.04
C ASP A 521 -4.10 -29.76 -29.15
N GLN A 522 -4.09 -31.09 -29.03
CA GLN A 522 -5.30 -31.94 -28.95
C GLN A 522 -6.20 -31.57 -27.75
N THR A 523 -5.67 -30.99 -26.67
CA THR A 523 -6.45 -30.70 -25.46
C THR A 523 -7.39 -29.49 -25.55
N SER A 524 -7.26 -28.65 -26.57
CA SER A 524 -8.11 -27.49 -26.78
C SER A 524 -8.09 -27.00 -28.23
N ARG A 525 -9.25 -26.58 -28.74
CA ARG A 525 -9.37 -25.96 -30.06
C ARG A 525 -8.55 -24.67 -30.22
N PHE A 526 -8.18 -24.02 -29.11
CA PHE A 526 -7.42 -22.75 -29.08
C PHE A 526 -5.99 -22.87 -28.52
N ALA A 527 -5.63 -23.99 -27.89
CA ALA A 527 -4.27 -24.15 -27.35
C ALA A 527 -3.35 -24.53 -28.50
N ARG A 528 -2.35 -23.69 -28.77
CA ARG A 528 -1.31 -23.95 -29.78
C ARG A 528 0.04 -23.72 -29.13
N LEU A 529 0.74 -24.80 -28.81
CA LEU A 529 2.09 -24.76 -28.24
C LEU A 529 3.04 -24.10 -29.23
N GLU A 530 3.68 -23.03 -28.82
CA GLU A 530 4.64 -22.27 -29.64
C GLU A 530 6.07 -22.61 -29.27
N LYS A 531 6.35 -22.73 -27.96
CA LYS A 531 7.71 -22.84 -27.44
C LYS A 531 7.74 -23.62 -26.12
N LEU A 532 8.82 -24.39 -25.95
CA LEU A 532 9.29 -24.89 -24.66
C LEU A 532 10.55 -24.13 -24.26
N LEU A 533 10.67 -23.79 -22.99
CA LEU A 533 11.93 -23.38 -22.37
C LEU A 533 12.19 -24.29 -21.18
N VAL A 534 13.32 -24.99 -21.20
CA VAL A 534 13.65 -26.03 -20.23
C VAL A 534 14.87 -25.62 -19.41
N SER A 535 14.74 -25.62 -18.09
CA SER A 535 15.82 -25.30 -17.15
C SER A 535 16.04 -26.45 -16.15
N LEU A 536 17.27 -26.57 -15.66
CA LEU A 536 17.74 -27.66 -14.80
C LEU A 536 18.21 -27.12 -13.45
N ALA A 537 17.83 -27.79 -12.37
CA ALA A 537 18.43 -27.62 -11.05
C ALA A 537 18.69 -29.00 -10.43
N GLY A 538 19.92 -29.51 -10.61
CA GLY A 538 20.27 -30.88 -10.23
C GLY A 538 19.38 -31.91 -10.95
N ARG A 539 18.63 -32.71 -10.19
CA ARG A 539 17.68 -33.72 -10.72
C ARG A 539 16.25 -33.19 -10.94
N SER A 540 16.03 -31.89 -10.79
CA SER A 540 14.76 -31.21 -11.07
C SER A 540 14.83 -30.49 -12.41
N LEU A 541 13.76 -30.59 -13.19
CA LEU A 541 13.63 -30.06 -14.54
C LEU A 541 12.37 -29.17 -14.59
N TYR A 542 12.55 -27.90 -14.91
CA TYR A 542 11.49 -26.89 -15.00
C TYR A 542 11.18 -26.63 -16.47
N ILE A 543 9.95 -26.91 -16.89
CA ILE A 543 9.56 -26.86 -18.30
C ILE A 543 8.51 -25.76 -18.45
N ARG A 544 8.88 -24.60 -19.02
CA ARG A 544 7.97 -23.50 -19.32
C ARG A 544 7.36 -23.70 -20.70
N PHE A 545 6.13 -24.19 -20.72
CA PHE A 545 5.28 -24.26 -21.91
C PHE A 545 4.74 -22.86 -22.21
N GLN A 546 4.80 -22.43 -23.47
CA GLN A 546 4.18 -21.21 -23.98
C GLN A 546 3.19 -21.55 -25.11
N SER A 547 1.95 -21.05 -25.00
CA SER A 547 0.88 -21.35 -25.94
C SER A 547 -0.05 -20.16 -26.15
N GLN A 548 -0.56 -20.04 -27.38
CA GLN A 548 -1.73 -19.20 -27.66
C GLN A 548 -2.97 -19.75 -26.94
N THR A 549 -3.94 -18.87 -26.65
CA THR A 549 -5.14 -19.21 -25.85
C THR A 549 -6.43 -18.62 -26.41
N GLY A 550 -6.40 -18.07 -27.62
CA GLY A 550 -7.50 -17.30 -28.20
C GLY A 550 -7.86 -16.09 -27.33
N ASP A 551 -9.15 -15.81 -27.19
CA ASP A 551 -9.64 -14.66 -26.41
C ASP A 551 -9.68 -14.90 -24.89
N ALA A 552 -9.34 -16.10 -24.42
CA ALA A 552 -9.23 -16.39 -22.99
C ALA A 552 -7.82 -16.06 -22.48
N MET A 553 -7.72 -15.57 -21.23
CA MET A 553 -6.43 -15.43 -20.52
C MET A 553 -5.72 -16.80 -20.39
N GLY A 554 -6.50 -17.89 -20.35
CA GLY A 554 -6.02 -19.21 -20.76
C GLY A 554 -5.29 -20.04 -19.71
N MET A 555 -5.07 -19.53 -18.50
CA MET A 555 -4.44 -20.29 -17.40
C MET A 555 -5.08 -21.66 -17.13
N ASN A 556 -6.41 -21.77 -17.17
CA ASN A 556 -7.12 -23.05 -17.04
C ASN A 556 -6.99 -23.94 -18.28
N MET A 557 -6.85 -23.34 -19.47
CA MET A 557 -6.65 -24.07 -20.73
C MET A 557 -5.29 -24.77 -20.71
N LEU A 558 -4.22 -24.01 -20.43
CA LEU A 558 -2.88 -24.55 -20.25
C LEU A 558 -2.78 -25.56 -19.11
N SER A 559 -3.69 -25.50 -18.11
CA SER A 559 -3.65 -26.41 -16.96
C SER A 559 -4.31 -27.77 -17.19
N LYS A 560 -5.15 -27.91 -18.23
CA LYS A 560 -5.86 -29.17 -18.50
C LYS A 560 -4.93 -30.30 -19.00
N THR A 561 -3.88 -29.94 -19.73
CA THR A 561 -2.99 -30.89 -20.42
C THR A 561 -2.18 -31.79 -19.48
N TRP A 562 -1.89 -31.35 -18.25
CA TRP A 562 -0.91 -32.02 -17.36
C TRP A 562 -1.49 -32.44 -16.00
N ARG A 563 -2.70 -33.02 -15.97
CA ARG A 563 -3.29 -33.60 -14.74
C ARG A 563 -2.36 -34.55 -13.94
N CYS A 564 -1.31 -35.10 -14.56
CA CYS A 564 -0.30 -35.95 -13.91
C CYS A 564 0.83 -35.19 -13.17
N PHE A 565 1.05 -33.89 -13.41
CA PHE A 565 2.14 -33.12 -12.79
C PHE A 565 1.61 -32.15 -11.72
N GLN A 566 1.32 -32.66 -10.53
CA GLN A 566 0.67 -31.89 -9.45
C GLN A 566 1.48 -30.68 -8.91
N SER A 567 2.77 -30.53 -9.25
CA SER A 567 3.61 -29.46 -8.72
C SER A 567 3.68 -28.24 -9.65
N ALA A 568 3.11 -27.12 -9.19
CA ALA A 568 3.35 -25.81 -9.79
C ALA A 568 4.78 -25.34 -9.45
N GLY A 569 5.73 -25.58 -10.37
CA GLY A 569 7.16 -25.29 -10.18
C GLY A 569 7.55 -23.81 -10.12
N ASN A 570 6.59 -22.90 -9.97
CA ASN A 570 6.73 -21.44 -10.03
C ASN A 570 7.42 -20.87 -11.30
N TYR A 571 7.76 -21.69 -12.29
CA TYR A 571 8.50 -21.27 -13.50
C TYR A 571 7.59 -20.69 -14.62
N CYS A 572 6.34 -20.32 -14.31
CA CYS A 572 5.42 -19.72 -15.29
C CYS A 572 5.84 -18.28 -15.66
N THR A 573 5.95 -17.30 -14.77
CA THR A 573 5.63 -17.29 -13.32
C THR A 573 4.29 -16.59 -13.08
N ASP A 574 3.38 -17.19 -12.31
CA ASP A 574 2.03 -16.65 -12.10
C ASP A 574 1.89 -15.89 -10.78
N LYS A 575 1.38 -14.64 -10.84
CA LYS A 575 1.05 -13.78 -9.67
C LYS A 575 2.20 -13.50 -8.69
N LYS A 576 3.45 -13.64 -9.14
CA LYS A 576 4.67 -13.25 -8.41
C LYS A 576 5.58 -12.46 -9.36
N SER A 577 6.30 -11.48 -8.84
CA SER A 577 7.34 -10.80 -9.61
C SER A 577 8.44 -11.79 -9.98
N ALA A 578 8.85 -11.80 -11.25
CA ALA A 578 9.88 -12.72 -11.75
C ALA A 578 10.50 -12.18 -13.05
N ALA A 579 11.84 -12.11 -13.09
CA ALA A 579 12.60 -11.66 -14.25
C ALA A 579 12.29 -12.43 -15.54
N ILE A 580 11.88 -13.70 -15.44
CA ILE A 580 11.52 -14.52 -16.61
C ILE A 580 10.30 -13.97 -17.39
N ASN A 581 9.35 -13.34 -16.69
CA ASN A 581 8.20 -12.70 -17.35
C ASN A 581 8.60 -11.37 -18.00
N TRP A 582 9.55 -10.65 -17.39
CA TRP A 582 10.10 -9.42 -17.94
C TRP A 582 10.90 -9.68 -19.23
N ILE A 583 11.83 -10.64 -19.18
CA ILE A 583 12.79 -10.91 -20.26
C ILE A 583 12.16 -11.69 -21.43
N LEU A 584 11.29 -12.66 -21.15
CA LEU A 584 10.75 -13.58 -22.15
C LEU A 584 9.25 -13.38 -22.41
N GLY A 585 8.63 -12.36 -21.83
CA GLY A 585 7.20 -12.11 -21.88
C GLY A 585 6.34 -13.17 -21.17
N ARG A 586 5.05 -12.86 -21.04
CA ARG A 586 3.99 -13.80 -20.59
C ARG A 586 2.59 -13.23 -20.88
N GLY A 587 1.74 -13.97 -21.57
CA GLY A 587 0.46 -13.43 -22.05
C GLY A 587 0.71 -12.53 -23.26
N LYS A 588 0.29 -11.27 -23.20
CA LYS A 588 0.45 -10.30 -24.29
C LYS A 588 1.66 -9.42 -24.01
N SER A 589 2.59 -9.35 -24.95
CA SER A 589 3.64 -8.32 -24.96
C SER A 589 3.16 -7.18 -25.86
N ALA A 590 3.08 -5.96 -25.32
CA ALA A 590 2.60 -4.79 -26.05
C ALA A 590 3.59 -3.63 -25.95
N VAL A 591 3.61 -2.80 -27.00
CA VAL A 591 4.26 -1.48 -26.98
C VAL A 591 3.25 -0.45 -27.44
N CYS A 592 3.29 0.74 -26.83
CA CYS A 592 2.53 1.90 -27.24
C CYS A 592 3.45 3.14 -27.27
N GLU A 593 3.24 4.01 -28.25
CA GLU A 593 4.00 5.26 -28.43
C GLU A 593 3.09 6.42 -28.84
N ALA A 594 3.55 7.64 -28.54
CA ALA A 594 2.95 8.88 -29.02
C ALA A 594 4.03 9.98 -29.15
N THR A 595 3.79 10.95 -30.03
CA THR A 595 4.55 12.20 -30.06
C THR A 595 3.63 13.34 -29.64
N VAL A 596 3.96 14.03 -28.55
CA VAL A 596 3.15 15.09 -27.95
C VAL A 596 3.77 16.44 -28.32
N PRO A 597 3.06 17.31 -29.07
CA PRO A 597 3.63 18.57 -29.52
C PRO A 597 4.04 19.49 -28.35
N ALA A 598 5.13 20.25 -28.52
CA ALA A 598 5.68 21.17 -27.52
C ALA A 598 4.64 22.13 -26.94
N LYS A 599 3.72 22.60 -27.79
CA LYS A 599 2.58 23.44 -27.39
C LYS A 599 1.65 22.72 -26.39
N VAL A 600 1.38 21.43 -26.59
CA VAL A 600 0.56 20.61 -25.69
C VAL A 600 1.29 20.35 -24.38
N VAL A 601 2.60 20.07 -24.42
CA VAL A 601 3.43 19.91 -23.21
C VAL A 601 3.40 21.18 -22.34
N ARG A 602 3.53 22.37 -22.96
CA ARG A 602 3.45 23.64 -22.25
C ARG A 602 2.02 24.00 -21.79
N GLU A 603 1.03 23.92 -22.67
CA GLU A 603 -0.33 24.39 -22.38
C GLU A 603 -1.18 23.42 -21.56
N VAL A 604 -1.02 22.11 -21.73
CA VAL A 604 -1.86 21.09 -21.06
C VAL A 604 -1.10 20.45 -19.90
N LEU A 605 0.10 19.92 -20.17
CA LEU A 605 0.91 19.24 -19.15
C LEU A 605 1.59 20.22 -18.17
N LYS A 606 1.58 21.52 -18.48
CA LYS A 606 2.18 22.60 -17.66
C LYS A 606 3.67 22.36 -17.34
N SER A 607 4.38 21.76 -18.27
CA SER A 607 5.79 21.36 -18.12
C SER A 607 6.60 21.69 -19.39
N SER A 608 7.84 21.22 -19.46
CA SER A 608 8.66 21.23 -20.68
C SER A 608 9.15 19.81 -21.00
N THR A 609 9.44 19.55 -22.28
CA THR A 609 9.97 18.27 -22.76
C THR A 609 11.27 17.90 -22.04
N ALA A 610 12.21 18.85 -21.91
CA ALA A 610 13.46 18.64 -21.19
C ALA A 610 13.25 18.21 -19.73
N ALA A 611 12.32 18.85 -19.00
CA ALA A 611 12.01 18.49 -17.61
C ALA A 611 11.34 17.11 -17.49
N LEU A 612 10.51 16.71 -18.46
CA LEU A 612 9.88 15.39 -18.52
C LEU A 612 10.90 14.28 -18.82
N VAL A 613 11.80 14.51 -19.77
CA VAL A 613 12.88 13.59 -20.14
C VAL A 613 13.85 13.40 -18.97
N ASP A 614 14.34 14.48 -18.36
CA ASP A 614 15.23 14.42 -17.19
C ASP A 614 14.58 13.68 -16.01
N LEU A 615 13.32 14.01 -15.69
CA LEU A 615 12.59 13.30 -14.66
C LEU A 615 12.41 11.81 -15.00
N ASN A 616 12.13 11.45 -16.25
CA ASN A 616 11.99 10.05 -16.64
C ASN A 616 13.30 9.27 -16.48
N ILE A 617 14.44 9.86 -16.87
CA ILE A 617 15.76 9.27 -16.66
C ILE A 617 16.03 9.12 -15.16
N ASN A 618 15.92 10.20 -14.38
CA ASN A 618 16.30 10.20 -12.97
C ASN A 618 15.36 9.36 -12.08
N LYS A 619 14.05 9.34 -12.36
CA LYS A 619 13.05 8.57 -11.61
C LYS A 619 12.87 7.15 -12.14
N ASN A 620 12.38 7.02 -13.38
CA ASN A 620 11.86 5.74 -13.90
C ASN A 620 12.98 4.81 -14.35
N LEU A 621 14.15 5.33 -14.72
CA LEU A 621 15.33 4.51 -15.05
C LEU A 621 16.30 4.42 -13.86
N VAL A 622 16.95 5.52 -13.49
CA VAL A 622 18.01 5.55 -12.46
C VAL A 622 17.44 5.22 -11.08
N GLY A 623 16.36 5.89 -10.65
CA GLY A 623 15.71 5.62 -9.37
C GLY A 623 15.25 4.16 -9.22
N SER A 624 14.61 3.61 -10.25
CA SER A 624 14.23 2.19 -10.30
C SER A 624 15.43 1.23 -10.27
N ALA A 625 16.53 1.57 -10.95
CA ALA A 625 17.76 0.78 -10.90
C ALA A 625 18.40 0.80 -9.51
N MET A 626 18.49 1.96 -8.86
CA MET A 626 18.98 2.11 -7.48
C MET A 626 18.11 1.36 -6.46
N ALA A 627 16.80 1.22 -6.73
CA ALA A 627 15.87 0.43 -5.92
C ALA A 627 15.94 -1.09 -6.19
N GLY A 628 16.76 -1.56 -7.13
CA GLY A 628 16.82 -2.98 -7.52
C GLY A 628 15.55 -3.48 -8.22
N SER A 629 14.78 -2.60 -8.86
CA SER A 629 13.53 -2.93 -9.54
C SER A 629 13.76 -3.82 -10.76
N ILE A 630 12.91 -4.83 -10.94
CA ILE A 630 12.87 -5.67 -12.14
C ILE A 630 11.50 -5.51 -12.78
N GLY A 631 11.44 -4.88 -13.95
CA GLY A 631 10.22 -4.61 -14.71
C GLY A 631 9.39 -3.41 -14.24
N GLY A 632 9.72 -2.80 -13.11
CA GLY A 632 9.11 -1.56 -12.60
C GLY A 632 9.88 -0.31 -13.00
N PHE A 633 10.07 -0.06 -14.30
CA PHE A 633 10.76 1.11 -14.85
C PHE A 633 9.75 2.18 -15.33
N ASN A 634 8.77 2.47 -14.49
CA ASN A 634 7.61 3.31 -14.78
C ASN A 634 7.16 4.11 -13.55
N ALA A 635 6.21 5.03 -13.72
CA ALA A 635 5.71 5.86 -12.65
C ALA A 635 4.58 5.20 -11.83
N HIS A 636 3.55 4.67 -12.49
CA HIS A 636 2.38 4.07 -11.83
C HIS A 636 1.56 3.12 -12.73
N ALA A 637 2.18 2.40 -13.67
CA ALA A 637 1.47 1.49 -14.59
C ALA A 637 0.51 0.51 -13.86
N ALA A 638 0.89 0.05 -12.66
CA ALA A 638 0.06 -0.78 -11.79
C ALA A 638 -1.31 -0.19 -11.43
N ASN A 639 -1.43 1.13 -11.25
CA ASN A 639 -2.70 1.78 -10.92
C ASN A 639 -3.69 1.65 -12.09
N ILE A 640 -3.23 1.90 -13.31
CA ILE A 640 -4.06 1.85 -14.52
C ILE A 640 -4.44 0.40 -14.84
N VAL A 641 -3.46 -0.53 -14.76
CA VAL A 641 -3.69 -1.96 -14.94
C VAL A 641 -4.74 -2.47 -13.94
N ALA A 642 -4.57 -2.20 -12.64
CA ALA A 642 -5.52 -2.65 -11.62
C ALA A 642 -6.94 -2.10 -11.84
N ALA A 643 -7.07 -0.82 -12.17
CA ALA A 643 -8.37 -0.18 -12.43
C ALA A 643 -9.10 -0.82 -13.63
N ILE A 644 -8.41 -1.00 -14.76
CA ILE A 644 -8.98 -1.65 -15.95
C ILE A 644 -9.29 -3.12 -15.65
N TYR A 645 -8.43 -3.82 -14.90
CA TYR A 645 -8.58 -5.24 -14.59
C TYR A 645 -9.84 -5.50 -13.75
N ILE A 646 -10.07 -4.69 -12.72
CA ILE A 646 -11.27 -4.78 -11.88
C ILE A 646 -12.53 -4.45 -12.68
N ALA A 647 -12.51 -3.37 -13.47
CA ALA A 647 -13.65 -2.97 -14.29
C ALA A 647 -14.02 -4.01 -15.38
N CYS A 648 -13.01 -4.59 -16.04
CA CYS A 648 -13.19 -5.51 -17.15
C CYS A 648 -13.22 -7.00 -16.75
N GLY A 649 -13.31 -7.33 -15.45
CA GLY A 649 -13.45 -8.71 -14.97
C GLY A 649 -12.23 -9.60 -15.16
N GLN A 650 -11.04 -9.01 -15.19
CA GLN A 650 -9.76 -9.72 -15.20
C GLN A 650 -9.40 -10.21 -13.78
N ASP A 651 -8.28 -10.91 -13.63
CA ASP A 651 -7.78 -11.36 -12.33
C ASP A 651 -6.87 -10.29 -11.70
N PRO A 652 -7.29 -9.55 -10.65
CA PRO A 652 -6.51 -8.41 -10.16
C PRO A 652 -5.16 -8.81 -9.56
N ALA A 653 -4.99 -10.06 -9.12
CA ALA A 653 -3.71 -10.55 -8.62
C ALA A 653 -2.66 -10.71 -9.74
N GLN A 654 -3.08 -10.77 -11.01
CA GLN A 654 -2.16 -10.75 -12.16
C GLN A 654 -1.60 -9.36 -12.46
N THR A 655 -2.05 -8.30 -11.77
CA THR A 655 -1.42 -6.96 -11.82
C THR A 655 0.08 -7.05 -11.48
N VAL A 656 0.50 -7.99 -10.62
CA VAL A 656 1.91 -8.22 -10.25
C VAL A 656 2.81 -8.47 -11.47
N GLY A 657 2.34 -9.23 -12.46
CA GLY A 657 3.07 -9.46 -13.72
C GLY A 657 2.66 -8.50 -14.84
N SER A 658 1.39 -8.09 -14.85
CA SER A 658 0.80 -7.26 -15.92
C SER A 658 1.16 -5.78 -15.83
N SER A 659 1.67 -5.31 -14.69
CA SER A 659 2.17 -3.93 -14.50
C SER A 659 3.65 -3.75 -14.82
N ASN A 660 4.35 -4.82 -15.24
CA ASN A 660 5.68 -4.72 -15.82
C ASN A 660 5.65 -3.74 -17.01
N CYS A 661 6.37 -2.63 -16.87
CA CYS A 661 6.41 -1.56 -17.87
C CYS A 661 7.74 -0.81 -17.77
N ILE A 662 8.35 -0.52 -18.93
CA ILE A 662 9.37 0.52 -19.07
C ILE A 662 8.78 1.71 -19.82
N THR A 663 8.92 2.89 -19.22
CA THR A 663 8.50 4.17 -19.79
C THR A 663 9.74 4.90 -20.30
N GLN A 664 9.74 5.26 -21.59
CA GLN A 664 10.81 6.03 -22.22
C GLN A 664 10.26 7.37 -22.69
N MET A 665 11.09 8.42 -22.60
CA MET A 665 10.75 9.78 -23.00
C MET A 665 11.98 10.40 -23.65
N GLU A 666 11.81 10.97 -24.84
CA GLU A 666 12.90 11.54 -25.64
C GLU A 666 12.45 12.84 -26.32
N PRO A 667 13.35 13.82 -26.56
CA PRO A 667 13.07 14.97 -27.39
C PRO A 667 12.80 14.57 -28.84
N ALA A 668 11.84 15.23 -29.49
CA ALA A 668 11.36 14.89 -30.83
C ALA A 668 10.98 16.13 -31.65
N GLY A 669 10.62 15.90 -32.91
CA GLY A 669 10.34 16.95 -33.88
C GLY A 669 11.61 17.62 -34.44
N PRO A 670 11.48 18.52 -35.44
CA PRO A 670 12.63 19.17 -36.08
C PRO A 670 13.42 20.08 -35.13
N ASP A 671 12.74 20.72 -34.17
CA ASP A 671 13.33 21.64 -33.21
C ASP A 671 13.73 20.97 -31.88
N GLY A 672 13.43 19.68 -31.70
CA GLY A 672 13.65 18.96 -30.45
C GLY A 672 12.74 19.37 -29.28
N GLU A 673 11.73 20.22 -29.51
CA GLU A 673 10.80 20.65 -28.45
C GLU A 673 9.63 19.68 -28.23
N ASP A 674 9.29 18.81 -29.18
CA ASP A 674 8.19 17.84 -29.02
C ASP A 674 8.63 16.68 -28.11
N LEU A 675 7.69 16.03 -27.44
CA LEU A 675 7.98 14.89 -26.56
C LEU A 675 7.58 13.58 -27.24
N TYR A 676 8.56 12.75 -27.60
CA TYR A 676 8.30 11.33 -27.85
C TYR A 676 8.16 10.62 -26.50
N ILE A 677 7.13 9.79 -26.37
CA ILE A 677 6.90 8.93 -25.20
C ILE A 677 6.53 7.52 -25.68
N SER A 678 7.10 6.50 -25.04
CA SER A 678 6.69 5.11 -25.24
C SER A 678 6.56 4.35 -23.92
N CYS A 679 5.74 3.30 -23.95
CA CYS A 679 5.53 2.36 -22.86
C CYS A 679 5.59 0.94 -23.42
N THR A 680 6.52 0.13 -22.93
CA THR A 680 6.66 -1.29 -23.32
C THR A 680 6.31 -2.20 -22.15
N MET A 681 5.30 -3.05 -22.36
CA MET A 681 4.71 -3.93 -21.35
C MET A 681 4.80 -5.39 -21.82
N PRO A 682 5.83 -6.16 -21.42
CA PRO A 682 6.10 -7.48 -22.00
C PRO A 682 5.19 -8.61 -21.48
N SER A 683 4.46 -8.41 -20.38
CA SER A 683 3.75 -9.50 -19.69
C SER A 683 2.33 -9.19 -19.24
N ILE A 684 1.49 -8.62 -20.12
CA ILE A 684 0.08 -8.33 -19.83
C ILE A 684 -0.77 -9.61 -19.86
N GLU A 685 -1.27 -10.03 -18.71
CA GLU A 685 -2.07 -11.25 -18.55
C GLU A 685 -3.57 -10.93 -18.53
N LEU A 686 -4.26 -11.06 -19.66
CA LEU A 686 -5.69 -10.74 -19.77
C LEU A 686 -6.44 -11.55 -20.84
N GLY A 687 -7.76 -11.51 -20.78
CA GLY A 687 -8.66 -12.10 -21.77
C GLY A 687 -10.06 -11.49 -21.71
N THR A 688 -10.85 -11.72 -22.74
CA THR A 688 -12.22 -11.20 -22.87
C THR A 688 -13.27 -12.29 -22.65
N VAL A 689 -12.83 -13.53 -22.40
CA VAL A 689 -13.66 -14.72 -22.15
C VAL A 689 -13.17 -15.51 -20.92
N GLY A 690 -14.11 -15.83 -20.03
CA GLY A 690 -13.89 -16.66 -18.84
C GLY A 690 -13.47 -15.88 -17.59
N GLY A 691 -13.56 -16.54 -16.43
CA GLY A 691 -13.33 -15.86 -15.15
C GLY A 691 -14.37 -14.78 -14.88
N GLY A 692 -13.93 -13.60 -14.43
CA GLY A 692 -14.81 -12.46 -14.13
C GLY A 692 -15.49 -11.84 -15.34
N THR A 693 -15.01 -12.10 -16.57
CA THR A 693 -15.64 -11.56 -17.80
C THR A 693 -16.98 -12.21 -18.15
N ASN A 694 -17.40 -13.21 -17.38
CA ASN A 694 -18.76 -13.79 -17.46
C ASN A 694 -19.81 -12.98 -16.67
N LEU A 695 -19.39 -12.04 -15.81
CA LEU A 695 -20.30 -11.24 -14.98
C LEU A 695 -20.89 -10.07 -15.80
N PRO A 696 -22.22 -9.84 -15.77
CA PRO A 696 -22.86 -8.81 -16.59
C PRO A 696 -22.29 -7.37 -16.45
N PRO A 697 -21.93 -6.86 -15.25
CA PRO A 697 -21.34 -5.53 -15.14
C PRO A 697 -19.98 -5.41 -15.84
N GLN A 698 -19.13 -6.42 -15.68
CA GLN A 698 -17.81 -6.51 -16.31
C GLN A 698 -17.92 -6.68 -17.83
N GLN A 699 -18.94 -7.40 -18.29
CA GLN A 699 -19.27 -7.49 -19.72
C GLN A 699 -19.68 -6.14 -20.30
N ALA A 700 -20.45 -5.33 -19.58
CA ALA A 700 -20.80 -3.99 -20.03
C ALA A 700 -19.53 -3.14 -20.24
N CYS A 701 -18.57 -3.15 -19.31
CA CYS A 701 -17.28 -2.47 -19.48
C CYS A 701 -16.48 -2.98 -20.71
N LEU A 702 -16.45 -4.30 -20.94
CA LEU A 702 -15.82 -4.87 -22.15
C LEU A 702 -16.56 -4.49 -23.45
N GLN A 703 -17.88 -4.29 -23.40
CA GLN A 703 -18.69 -3.81 -24.52
C GLN A 703 -18.45 -2.31 -24.80
N MET A 704 -18.19 -1.49 -23.79
CA MET A 704 -17.76 -0.08 -23.98
C MET A 704 -16.51 0.01 -24.87
N LEU A 705 -15.58 -0.93 -24.66
CA LEU A 705 -14.32 -1.04 -25.41
C LEU A 705 -14.47 -1.82 -26.73
N GLY A 706 -15.65 -2.39 -27.03
CA GLY A 706 -15.91 -3.16 -28.24
C GLY A 706 -15.23 -4.53 -28.31
N VAL A 707 -14.77 -5.08 -27.18
CA VAL A 707 -13.95 -6.31 -27.11
C VAL A 707 -14.59 -7.44 -26.30
N GLN A 708 -15.88 -7.36 -25.96
CA GLN A 708 -16.54 -8.43 -25.19
C GLN A 708 -16.62 -9.74 -26.00
N GLY A 709 -16.37 -10.88 -25.34
CA GLY A 709 -16.51 -12.20 -25.96
C GLY A 709 -15.35 -12.61 -26.87
N THR A 710 -15.58 -13.65 -27.66
CA THR A 710 -14.63 -14.12 -28.70
C THR A 710 -14.73 -13.29 -29.97
N SER A 711 -13.62 -13.10 -30.67
CA SER A 711 -13.65 -12.57 -32.03
C SER A 711 -14.06 -13.70 -33.00
N PRO A 712 -15.15 -13.54 -33.80
CA PRO A 712 -15.66 -14.60 -34.66
C PRO A 712 -14.75 -14.88 -35.87
N ASN A 713 -14.05 -13.85 -36.36
CA ASN A 713 -13.23 -13.96 -37.58
C ASN A 713 -11.75 -14.22 -37.29
N GLN A 714 -11.26 -13.82 -36.10
CA GLN A 714 -9.84 -13.91 -35.75
C GLN A 714 -9.67 -14.15 -34.24
N PRO A 715 -9.62 -15.41 -33.78
CA PRO A 715 -9.50 -15.75 -32.37
C PRO A 715 -8.34 -15.02 -31.68
N GLY A 716 -8.60 -14.53 -30.47
CA GLY A 716 -7.65 -13.75 -29.68
C GLY A 716 -7.60 -12.26 -30.02
N GLU A 717 -8.28 -11.79 -31.07
CA GLU A 717 -8.17 -10.37 -31.45
C GLU A 717 -8.85 -9.42 -30.47
N ASN A 718 -9.95 -9.84 -29.83
CA ASN A 718 -10.57 -9.03 -28.78
C ASN A 718 -9.63 -8.91 -27.58
N ALA A 719 -8.98 -10.01 -27.20
CA ALA A 719 -8.00 -10.01 -26.12
C ALA A 719 -6.65 -9.35 -26.51
N ARG A 720 -6.31 -9.22 -27.79
CA ARG A 720 -5.17 -8.39 -28.25
C ARG A 720 -5.53 -6.92 -28.23
N GLN A 721 -6.72 -6.56 -28.69
CA GLN A 721 -7.23 -5.19 -28.64
C GLN A 721 -7.37 -4.67 -27.21
N LEU A 722 -7.81 -5.49 -26.25
CA LEU A 722 -7.83 -5.10 -24.84
C LEU A 722 -6.41 -4.82 -24.30
N ALA A 723 -5.40 -5.59 -24.71
CA ALA A 723 -4.01 -5.33 -24.32
C ALA A 723 -3.45 -4.03 -24.93
N ARG A 724 -3.80 -3.70 -26.19
CA ARG A 724 -3.50 -2.39 -26.78
C ARG A 724 -4.12 -1.24 -25.97
N VAL A 725 -5.40 -1.37 -25.58
CA VAL A 725 -6.11 -0.39 -24.75
C VAL A 725 -5.48 -0.23 -23.36
N VAL A 726 -5.06 -1.32 -22.71
CA VAL A 726 -4.35 -1.27 -21.42
C VAL A 726 -3.03 -0.53 -21.56
N CYS A 727 -2.21 -0.86 -22.57
CA CYS A 727 -0.91 -0.23 -22.80
C CYS A 727 -1.03 1.27 -23.14
N ALA A 728 -1.99 1.64 -23.99
CA ALA A 728 -2.29 3.04 -24.31
C ALA A 728 -2.81 3.83 -23.10
N SER A 729 -3.66 3.22 -22.27
CA SER A 729 -4.14 3.83 -21.02
C SER A 729 -2.99 4.04 -20.02
N VAL A 730 -2.05 3.08 -19.94
CA VAL A 730 -0.83 3.22 -19.12
C VAL A 730 0.00 4.39 -19.62
N LEU A 731 0.27 4.51 -20.92
CA LEU A 731 1.02 5.64 -21.50
C LEU A 731 0.37 6.99 -21.18
N ALA A 732 -0.96 7.10 -21.28
CA ALA A 732 -1.69 8.32 -20.92
C ALA A 732 -1.60 8.65 -19.42
N GLY A 733 -1.63 7.62 -18.55
CA GLY A 733 -1.39 7.77 -17.11
C GLY A 733 0.02 8.26 -16.81
N GLU A 734 1.03 7.58 -17.34
CA GLU A 734 2.45 7.90 -17.20
C GLU A 734 2.74 9.36 -17.59
N LEU A 735 2.26 9.79 -18.76
CA LEU A 735 2.40 11.17 -19.24
C LEU A 735 1.84 12.20 -18.24
N SER A 736 0.64 11.93 -17.72
CA SER A 736 -0.07 12.81 -16.77
C SER A 736 0.63 12.88 -15.40
N LEU A 737 1.05 11.74 -14.84
CA LEU A 737 1.72 11.70 -13.54
C LEU A 737 3.13 12.31 -13.62
N MET A 738 3.88 12.02 -14.69
CA MET A 738 5.22 12.58 -14.88
C MET A 738 5.17 14.10 -15.08
N ALA A 739 4.15 14.62 -15.77
CA ALA A 739 3.88 16.05 -15.85
C ALA A 739 3.56 16.68 -14.48
N ALA A 740 2.66 16.05 -13.70
CA ALA A 740 2.31 16.53 -12.37
C ALA A 740 3.49 16.51 -11.39
N LEU A 741 4.43 15.57 -11.54
CA LEU A 741 5.69 15.51 -10.79
C LEU A 741 6.66 16.60 -11.24
N ALA A 742 6.93 16.72 -12.54
CA ALA A 742 7.86 17.71 -13.09
C ALA A 742 7.44 19.16 -12.78
N ALA A 743 6.14 19.44 -12.76
CA ALA A 743 5.58 20.75 -12.39
C ALA A 743 5.39 20.95 -10.87
N GLY A 744 5.73 19.96 -10.02
CA GLY A 744 5.52 20.05 -8.56
C GLY A 744 4.04 20.06 -8.11
N HIS A 745 3.11 19.74 -9.01
CA HIS A 745 1.66 19.84 -8.78
C HIS A 745 1.05 18.64 -8.03
N LEU A 746 1.76 17.51 -7.93
CA LEU A 746 1.21 16.25 -7.39
C LEU A 746 0.58 16.38 -5.98
N VAL A 747 1.25 17.08 -5.06
CA VAL A 747 0.71 17.27 -3.69
C VAL A 747 -0.58 18.10 -3.72
N LYS A 748 -0.61 19.14 -4.57
CA LYS A 748 -1.77 20.04 -4.69
C LYS A 748 -2.98 19.30 -5.28
N SER A 749 -2.80 18.51 -6.35
CA SER A 749 -3.90 17.76 -6.97
C SER A 749 -4.45 16.66 -6.05
N HIS A 750 -3.61 15.94 -5.30
CA HIS A 750 -4.08 14.98 -4.29
C HIS A 750 -4.87 15.65 -3.16
N MET A 751 -4.47 16.85 -2.71
CA MET A 751 -5.24 17.59 -1.69
C MET A 751 -6.59 18.08 -2.21
N THR A 752 -6.71 18.44 -3.49
CA THR A 752 -7.97 18.91 -4.09
C THR A 752 -8.94 17.79 -4.48
N HIS A 753 -8.45 16.64 -4.96
CA HIS A 753 -9.31 15.60 -5.57
C HIS A 753 -9.26 14.22 -4.89
N ASN A 754 -8.24 13.94 -4.06
CA ASN A 754 -8.08 12.64 -3.40
C ASN A 754 -8.33 12.69 -1.88
N ARG A 755 -8.93 13.79 -1.41
CA ARG A 755 -9.56 13.90 -0.09
C ARG A 755 -11.03 14.21 -0.32
N SER A 756 -11.92 13.61 0.47
CA SER A 756 -13.33 13.99 0.49
C SER A 756 -13.42 15.45 0.94
N GLY A 757 -13.77 16.34 0.03
CA GLY A 757 -14.12 17.71 0.37
C GLY A 757 -15.35 17.69 1.25
N ILE A 758 -15.16 17.74 2.58
CA ILE A 758 -16.24 18.10 3.50
C ILE A 758 -16.69 19.48 3.06
N SER A 759 -17.93 19.58 2.59
CA SER A 759 -18.60 20.85 2.36
C SER A 759 -18.87 21.50 3.72
N ALA A 760 -17.82 22.01 4.35
CA ALA A 760 -17.95 22.97 5.43
C ALA A 760 -18.77 24.15 4.89
N PRO A 761 -19.83 24.60 5.58
CA PRO A 761 -20.62 25.73 5.10
C PRO A 761 -19.72 26.95 4.90
N LEU A 762 -19.82 27.58 3.73
CA LEU A 762 -19.22 28.88 3.46
C LEU A 762 -20.01 29.97 4.20
N SER A 763 -19.85 30.00 5.52
CA SER A 763 -20.23 31.11 6.39
C SER A 763 -19.08 31.40 7.37
N VAL A 764 -18.92 32.66 7.74
CA VAL A 764 -17.84 33.17 8.62
C VAL A 764 -16.42 33.17 8.01
N LEU A 765 -16.26 33.82 6.86
CA LEU A 765 -15.04 34.58 6.54
C LEU A 765 -15.39 35.94 5.91
N SER A 766 -16.11 36.75 6.70
CA SER A 766 -16.23 38.18 6.47
C SER A 766 -16.07 38.87 7.83
N LEU A 767 -14.88 39.43 8.06
CA LEU A 767 -14.63 40.56 8.97
C LEU A 767 -13.14 40.94 8.95
N ASN A 768 -12.91 42.26 8.83
CA ASN A 768 -11.70 43.03 9.14
C ASN A 768 -10.77 43.41 7.98
N ASN A 769 -11.24 44.38 7.17
CA ASN A 769 -10.33 45.43 6.71
C ASN A 769 -9.86 46.26 7.92
N PRO A 770 -8.59 46.70 8.00
CA PRO A 770 -8.15 47.65 9.02
C PRO A 770 -8.78 49.04 8.77
N PRO A 771 -9.12 49.80 9.83
CA PRO A 771 -9.67 51.14 9.68
C PRO A 771 -8.61 52.12 9.18
N SER A 772 -9.03 53.05 8.33
CA SER A 772 -8.21 54.16 7.83
C SER A 772 -8.21 55.34 8.80
N THR A 773 -7.03 55.71 9.29
CA THR A 773 -6.67 57.06 9.77
C THR A 773 -5.22 57.33 9.41
#